data_AF-A0A497PWM8-F1
#
_entry.id   AF-A0A497PWM8-F1
#
_cell.length_a   1.000
_cell.length_b   1.000
_cell.length_c   1.000
_cell.angle_alpha   90.00
_cell.angle_beta   90.00
_cell.angle_gamma   90.00
#
_symmetry.space_group_name_H-M   'P 1'
#
loop_
_entity.id
_entity.type
_entity.pdbx_description
1 polymer ?
#
loop_
_entity_poly.entity_id
_entity_poly.type
_entity_poly.pdbx_seq_one_letter_code
_entity_poly.pdbx_strand_id
1 'polypeptide(L)'
;MDGGRQMSDEVVTKELPPKRRRMMDMILALGGLKEEQTIPPDKVDEEIAHLKSSLSSLMENILAFPDEYFTQFLKTAERINFTVEIGEKRVLEDAAETIEKAVSQSDISGLNETLRILKTAAKEKESQDETLAALTETVQQIASSLVDDPELALSQLQELGVKTRYGSPPCHVACPAGIHGQTFVNLIRDGRFEEGLEHMRSVYPFSGTLGRVCGAPCETKCQRGRIDQPVSIRNLHRFLGDIEISRGPFKVEVPKLDKDKKVAVVGAGPAGIACAYDLVKMGYPVKVFEAKSETGGLLRYGIPEYRLPRNIIDEEIGFVEKLGVEIVTGRRIDEPTKLLEEGYDAVFLATGASSSRKLRVDGEESKRVYHALEFLEEVNQGKKFNLGKRVAVIGGGNAAIDASRVSLRLGAEEVIIVYRRSKEEMPAISHEIEEAENEGVQIHILSSPIKILQEKGVVKGLTCLKMQLGEPDESGRRRPVPIPDSEFDIEVDTVIVAIGQGIDPADYFEGLEYSRWGTIAADDLTYQTSVTGVFAGGDAVSGPATVVKAVGSGKKAARAIDLFLQGKDLAKGALEKPTITASVEIEGAKVSDERRAPMPMLEIKDRQDFKEVELGFDETTARAEANRCINCAISNMGVNVYGETVDPNTLNEMMAHYVRDEAERGVILVLIRETGAMTAETLAEKTGIAQDRVFQHLIMMKRNEVLITVGEEDGYVLYDVVRTARPIETALQTISELALQLAGAKRELTQVTADLKPQDMGRLTGALEVFSRARDKLATIEVDGAVLASAALNKIEEQIKSALLLSYRTRAKLPSTRPKVSVDDLAEVDVPSVLEEYKSQMGYAPLLGFGTIEWHHEKCLGCKSCELSCPEDAIELKPVIRVQEFFRFSKDDLEKLPVNKAAFYESVRALAIRKPDDNIVLEKDAPGFGSIEIDLWLCVACRTCVRRCPGPDEGALDLELKWSLPEVVKQITSQSS
;
A
#
# COMPACT_ATOMS: atom_id res chain seq x y z
N MET A 1 -6.25 55.77 23.03
CA MET A 1 -5.69 54.45 22.68
C MET A 1 -6.11 54.21 21.24
N ASP A 2 -5.44 54.86 20.29
CA ASP A 2 -4.19 54.40 19.67
C ASP A 2 -4.26 52.95 19.17
N GLY A 3 -4.12 52.84 17.84
CA GLY A 3 -3.11 51.97 17.27
C GLY A 3 -3.56 50.57 16.82
N GLY A 4 -3.62 50.40 15.50
CA GLY A 4 -2.81 49.36 14.87
C GLY A 4 -3.55 48.14 14.30
N ARG A 5 -3.77 48.16 12.99
CA ARG A 5 -3.48 47.00 12.15
C ARG A 5 -2.71 47.47 10.92
N GLN A 6 -1.39 47.27 10.99
CA GLN A 6 -0.50 47.27 9.83
C GLN A 6 -0.85 46.04 8.98
N MET A 7 -1.14 46.25 7.70
CA MET A 7 -0.89 45.24 6.67
C MET A 7 0.46 45.61 6.05
N SER A 8 1.41 44.70 6.18
CA SER A 8 2.74 44.75 5.57
C SER A 8 2.64 44.43 4.08
N ASP A 9 3.01 45.39 3.25
CA ASP A 9 3.36 45.18 1.84
C ASP A 9 4.70 44.43 1.76
N GLU A 10 4.66 43.14 1.46
CA GLU A 10 5.78 42.43 0.83
C GLU A 10 5.33 41.98 -0.57
N VAL A 11 5.50 42.87 -1.55
CA VAL A 11 5.42 42.53 -2.96
C VAL A 11 6.65 41.69 -3.29
N VAL A 12 6.46 40.36 -3.33
CA VAL A 12 7.43 39.42 -3.91
C VAL A 12 7.58 39.76 -5.38
N THR A 13 8.69 40.38 -5.76
CA THR A 13 9.06 40.65 -7.15
C THR A 13 9.31 39.33 -7.87
N LYS A 14 8.30 38.83 -8.59
CA LYS A 14 8.46 37.71 -9.54
C LYS A 14 9.59 38.03 -10.52
N GLU A 15 10.61 37.18 -10.57
CA GLU A 15 11.67 37.28 -11.57
C GLU A 15 11.09 37.24 -13.00
N LEU A 16 11.59 38.13 -13.86
CA LEU A 16 11.17 38.21 -15.25
C LEU A 16 11.45 36.89 -16.00
N PRO A 17 10.47 36.32 -16.74
CA PRO A 17 10.67 35.11 -17.52
C PRO A 17 11.87 35.22 -18.48
N PRO A 18 12.65 34.15 -18.71
CA PRO A 18 13.90 34.19 -19.49
C PRO A 18 13.77 34.81 -20.88
N LYS A 19 12.59 34.68 -21.52
CA LYS A 19 12.27 35.27 -22.81
C LYS A 19 12.14 36.81 -22.74
N ARG A 20 11.52 37.34 -21.68
CA ARG A 20 11.42 38.78 -21.41
C ARG A 20 12.75 39.37 -20.98
N ARG A 21 13.54 38.65 -20.19
CA ARG A 21 14.91 39.07 -19.82
C ARG A 21 15.81 39.19 -21.05
N ARG A 22 15.81 38.18 -21.94
CA ARG A 22 16.52 38.24 -23.24
C ARG A 22 16.09 39.41 -24.11
N MET A 23 14.78 39.69 -24.19
CA MET A 23 14.27 40.83 -24.95
C MET A 23 14.68 42.17 -24.32
N MET A 24 14.72 42.26 -22.99
CA MET A 24 15.16 43.45 -22.25
C MET A 24 16.68 43.66 -22.38
N ASP A 25 17.47 42.59 -22.23
CA ASP A 25 18.92 42.58 -22.44
C ASP A 25 19.25 42.94 -23.89
N MET A 26 18.43 42.51 -24.86
CA MET A 26 18.54 42.92 -26.26
C MET A 26 18.29 44.42 -26.43
N ILE A 27 17.25 44.97 -25.79
CA ILE A 27 16.95 46.42 -25.84
C ILE A 27 18.06 47.24 -25.17
N LEU A 28 18.61 46.76 -24.05
CA LEU A 28 19.68 47.41 -23.29
C LEU A 28 21.04 47.30 -24.00
N ALA A 29 21.37 46.14 -24.59
CA ALA A 29 22.60 45.90 -25.35
C ALA A 29 22.62 46.58 -26.72
N LEU A 30 21.45 47.00 -27.23
CA LEU A 30 21.31 47.86 -28.41
C LEU A 30 21.37 49.36 -28.06
N GLY A 31 21.68 49.73 -26.81
CA GLY A 31 21.99 51.11 -26.41
C GLY A 31 20.80 52.07 -26.36
N GLY A 32 19.57 51.54 -26.28
CA GLY A 32 18.37 52.33 -26.52
C GLY A 32 18.26 52.74 -27.99
N LEU A 33 17.04 52.83 -28.52
CA LEU A 33 16.79 53.20 -29.92
C LEU A 33 17.22 54.67 -30.18
N LYS A 34 18.52 54.91 -30.35
CA LYS A 34 19.03 56.04 -31.13
C LYS A 34 18.91 55.63 -32.60
N GLU A 35 18.42 56.53 -33.44
CA GLU A 35 18.39 56.35 -34.90
C GLU A 35 19.83 56.23 -35.43
N GLU A 36 20.40 55.03 -35.37
CA GLU A 36 21.62 54.71 -36.12
C GLU A 36 21.24 54.41 -37.57
N GLN A 37 21.87 55.17 -38.47
CA GLN A 37 21.61 55.21 -39.90
C GLN A 37 21.76 53.83 -40.54
N THR A 38 20.75 53.40 -41.30
CA THR A 38 20.82 52.21 -42.18
C THR A 38 22.07 52.26 -43.05
N ILE A 39 22.80 51.14 -43.12
CA ILE A 39 24.07 51.07 -43.83
C ILE A 39 23.83 51.25 -45.33
N PRO A 40 24.62 52.11 -46.02
CA PRO A 40 24.55 52.25 -47.47
C PRO A 40 24.73 50.89 -48.17
N PRO A 41 24.00 50.60 -49.27
CA PRO A 41 24.06 49.31 -49.96
C PRO A 41 25.49 48.88 -50.36
N ASP A 42 26.37 49.84 -50.62
CA ASP A 42 27.79 49.68 -50.98
C ASP A 42 28.69 49.20 -49.82
N LYS A 43 28.20 49.25 -48.57
CA LYS A 43 28.95 48.84 -47.36
C LYS A 43 28.42 47.58 -46.68
N VAL A 44 27.40 46.94 -47.26
CA VAL A 44 26.81 45.70 -46.74
C VAL A 44 27.83 44.55 -46.70
N ASP A 45 28.66 44.43 -47.74
CA ASP A 45 29.67 43.37 -47.83
C ASP A 45 30.79 43.51 -46.79
N GLU A 46 31.15 44.75 -46.40
CA GLU A 46 32.15 45.04 -45.37
C GLU A 46 31.68 44.57 -43.97
N GLU A 47 30.41 44.78 -43.64
CA GLU A 47 29.83 44.35 -42.36
C GLU A 47 29.64 42.83 -42.28
N ILE A 48 29.30 42.18 -43.40
CA ILE A 48 29.28 40.71 -43.47
C ILE A 48 30.68 40.14 -43.31
N ALA A 49 31.71 40.76 -43.92
CA ALA A 49 33.10 40.36 -43.73
C ALA A 49 33.57 40.54 -42.27
N HIS A 50 33.19 41.65 -41.62
CA HIS A 50 33.47 41.88 -40.20
C HIS A 50 32.76 40.87 -39.29
N LEU A 51 31.50 40.54 -39.57
CA LEU A 51 30.76 39.48 -38.87
C LEU A 51 31.45 38.11 -39.06
N LYS A 52 31.86 37.76 -40.28
CA LYS A 52 32.57 36.50 -40.57
C LYS A 52 33.87 36.39 -39.77
N SER A 53 34.65 37.47 -39.69
CA SER A 53 35.85 37.55 -38.86
C SER A 53 35.53 37.36 -37.37
N SER A 54 34.52 38.06 -36.86
CA SER A 54 34.12 38.02 -35.45
C SER A 54 33.51 36.68 -35.02
N LEU A 55 32.83 35.98 -35.93
CA LEU A 55 32.23 34.67 -35.65
C LEU A 55 33.24 33.52 -35.73
N SER A 56 34.33 33.67 -36.48
CA SER A 56 35.26 32.57 -36.78
C SER A 56 35.78 31.83 -35.52
N SER A 57 36.16 32.55 -34.47
CA SER A 57 36.64 31.98 -33.19
C SER A 57 35.54 31.39 -32.31
N LEU A 58 34.29 31.83 -32.49
CA LEU A 58 33.13 31.32 -31.75
C LEU A 58 32.55 30.07 -32.41
N MET A 59 32.57 30.00 -33.75
CA MET A 59 31.96 28.92 -34.51
C MET A 59 32.64 27.58 -34.30
N GLU A 60 33.96 27.56 -34.14
CA GLU A 60 34.70 26.32 -33.85
C GLU A 60 34.17 25.64 -32.58
N ASN A 61 33.98 26.40 -31.51
CA ASN A 61 33.46 25.87 -30.25
C ASN A 61 31.96 25.51 -30.33
N ILE A 62 31.15 26.31 -31.02
CA ILE A 62 29.70 26.06 -31.18
C ILE A 62 29.44 24.81 -32.02
N LEU A 63 30.23 24.59 -33.07
CA LEU A 63 30.11 23.37 -33.89
C LEU A 63 30.63 22.12 -33.16
N ALA A 64 31.59 22.26 -32.24
CA ALA A 64 32.12 21.15 -31.43
C ALA A 64 31.23 20.79 -30.22
N PHE A 65 30.35 21.70 -29.79
CA PHE A 65 29.51 21.51 -28.59
C PHE A 65 28.66 20.23 -28.59
N PRO A 66 27.95 19.84 -29.68
CA PRO A 66 27.16 18.62 -29.67
C PRO A 66 28.01 17.37 -29.40
N ASP A 67 29.20 17.28 -30.00
CA ASP A 67 30.15 16.18 -29.76
C ASP A 67 30.65 16.15 -28.32
N GLU A 68 31.02 17.31 -27.76
CA GLU A 68 31.48 17.42 -26.37
C GLU A 68 30.37 17.05 -25.37
N TYR A 69 29.12 17.45 -25.65
CA TYR A 69 27.95 17.12 -24.83
C TYR A 69 27.65 15.62 -24.83
N PHE A 70 27.46 15.01 -26.00
CA PHE A 70 27.10 13.58 -26.09
C PHE A 70 28.21 12.66 -25.56
N THR A 71 29.48 13.05 -25.70
CA THR A 71 30.60 12.31 -25.09
C THR A 71 30.54 12.31 -23.56
N GLN A 72 30.21 13.46 -22.94
CA GLN A 72 30.06 13.56 -21.49
C GLN A 72 28.77 12.89 -20.98
N PHE A 73 27.70 12.97 -21.77
CA PHE A 73 26.44 12.28 -21.51
C PHE A 73 26.66 10.77 -21.39
N LEU A 74 27.34 10.14 -22.35
CA LEU A 74 27.61 8.70 -22.34
C LEU A 74 28.39 8.24 -21.09
N LYS A 75 29.43 8.98 -20.70
CA LYS A 75 30.18 8.70 -19.46
C LYS A 75 29.31 8.78 -18.20
N THR A 76 28.35 9.70 -18.20
CA THR A 76 27.42 9.88 -17.08
C THR A 76 26.36 8.77 -17.08
N ALA A 77 25.83 8.43 -18.26
CA ALA A 77 24.84 7.38 -18.47
C ALA A 77 25.35 6.00 -18.06
N GLU A 78 26.61 5.67 -18.36
CA GLU A 78 27.28 4.44 -17.89
C GLU A 78 27.35 4.38 -16.36
N ARG A 79 27.69 5.49 -15.69
CA ARG A 79 27.86 5.53 -14.23
C ARG A 79 26.55 5.24 -13.48
N ILE A 80 25.41 5.62 -14.06
CA ILE A 80 24.09 5.51 -13.44
C ILE A 80 23.26 4.33 -13.96
N ASN A 81 23.87 3.41 -14.73
CA ASN A 81 23.15 2.29 -15.37
C ASN A 81 21.87 2.74 -16.11
N PHE A 82 21.99 3.83 -16.89
CA PHE A 82 20.85 4.55 -17.49
C PHE A 82 19.86 3.66 -18.25
N THR A 83 20.34 2.60 -18.90
CA THR A 83 19.51 1.66 -19.68
C THR A 83 18.75 0.65 -18.82
N VAL A 84 19.24 0.31 -17.63
CA VAL A 84 18.59 -0.65 -16.71
C VAL A 84 17.36 -0.01 -16.05
N GLU A 85 17.45 1.29 -15.76
CA GLU A 85 16.38 2.09 -15.17
C GLU A 85 15.20 2.37 -16.12
N ILE A 86 15.39 2.15 -17.43
CA ILE A 86 14.33 2.27 -18.43
C ILE A 86 13.54 0.95 -18.47
N GLY A 87 12.27 1.05 -18.08
CA GLY A 87 11.37 -0.09 -17.95
C GLY A 87 10.85 -0.62 -19.27
N GLU A 88 10.63 0.26 -20.25
CA GLU A 88 9.96 -0.06 -21.51
C GLU A 88 10.90 -0.16 -22.71
N LYS A 89 10.80 -1.27 -23.44
CA LYS A 89 11.51 -1.51 -24.72
C LYS A 89 11.20 -0.42 -25.75
N ARG A 90 9.92 -0.04 -25.88
CA ARG A 90 9.46 0.92 -26.88
C ARG A 90 10.11 2.30 -26.71
N VAL A 91 10.31 2.75 -25.47
CA VAL A 91 11.01 4.02 -25.18
C VAL A 91 12.46 3.99 -25.69
N LEU A 92 13.14 2.84 -25.56
CA LEU A 92 14.50 2.65 -26.09
C LEU A 92 14.51 2.62 -27.62
N GLU A 93 13.51 2.00 -28.24
CA GLU A 93 13.37 1.90 -29.71
C GLU A 93 13.05 3.26 -30.35
N ASP A 94 12.10 4.01 -29.79
CA ASP A 94 11.72 5.35 -30.27
C ASP A 94 12.89 6.34 -30.16
N ALA A 95 13.62 6.28 -29.04
CA ALA A 95 14.85 7.04 -28.85
C ALA A 95 15.92 6.62 -29.87
N ALA A 96 16.13 5.32 -30.08
CA ALA A 96 17.08 4.81 -31.06
C ALA A 96 16.74 5.26 -32.49
N GLU A 97 15.47 5.22 -32.91
CA GLU A 97 15.04 5.68 -34.23
C GLU A 97 15.30 7.19 -34.41
N THR A 98 15.03 7.97 -33.36
CA THR A 98 15.26 9.42 -33.37
C THR A 98 16.75 9.77 -33.45
N ILE A 99 17.59 9.09 -32.69
CA ILE A 99 19.05 9.24 -32.75
C ILE A 99 19.59 8.77 -34.11
N GLU A 100 19.06 7.70 -34.69
CA GLU A 100 19.43 7.22 -36.02
C GLU A 100 19.15 8.27 -37.11
N LYS A 101 18.00 8.96 -37.03
CA LYS A 101 17.72 10.13 -37.88
C LYS A 101 18.75 11.24 -37.65
N ALA A 102 19.14 11.52 -36.41
CA ALA A 102 20.14 12.56 -36.11
C ALA A 102 21.53 12.23 -36.69
N VAL A 103 21.98 10.97 -36.56
CA VAL A 103 23.23 10.46 -37.15
C VAL A 103 23.25 10.64 -38.67
N SER A 104 22.11 10.45 -39.34
CA SER A 104 22.02 10.65 -40.80
C SER A 104 22.18 12.11 -41.25
N GLN A 105 21.97 13.08 -40.35
CA GLN A 105 21.99 14.51 -40.68
C GLN A 105 23.34 15.18 -40.41
N SER A 106 24.12 14.69 -39.44
CA SER A 106 25.42 15.26 -39.07
C SER A 106 26.31 14.22 -38.41
N ASP A 107 27.60 14.26 -38.70
CA ASP A 107 28.60 13.40 -38.04
C ASP A 107 28.88 13.96 -36.64
N ILE A 108 28.18 13.40 -35.65
CA ILE A 108 28.39 13.65 -34.23
C ILE A 108 28.80 12.31 -33.62
N SER A 109 30.07 12.22 -33.22
CA SER A 109 30.72 10.99 -32.77
C SER A 109 29.99 10.30 -31.61
N GLY A 110 29.49 11.07 -30.64
CA GLY A 110 28.74 10.56 -29.48
C GLY A 110 27.36 9.97 -29.81
N LEU A 111 26.75 10.31 -30.96
CA LEU A 111 25.41 9.80 -31.31
C LEU A 111 25.45 8.35 -31.80
N ASN A 112 26.52 7.95 -32.50
CA ASN A 112 26.68 6.57 -32.98
C ASN A 112 26.79 5.57 -31.82
N GLU A 113 27.55 5.93 -30.77
CA GLU A 113 27.68 5.09 -29.60
C GLU A 113 26.39 5.08 -28.75
N THR A 114 25.71 6.23 -28.63
CA THR A 114 24.38 6.31 -28.00
C THR A 114 23.38 5.38 -28.69
N LEU A 115 23.36 5.39 -30.03
CA LEU A 115 22.49 4.52 -30.83
C LEU A 115 22.78 3.03 -30.58
N ARG A 116 24.05 2.64 -30.51
CA ARG A 116 24.48 1.26 -30.24
C ARG A 116 24.00 0.78 -28.87
N ILE A 117 24.16 1.61 -27.84
CA ILE A 117 23.75 1.30 -26.46
C ILE A 117 22.23 1.11 -26.38
N LEU A 118 21.45 2.03 -26.97
CA LEU A 118 19.99 1.95 -26.99
C LEU A 118 19.49 0.67 -27.71
N LYS A 119 20.06 0.35 -28.88
CA LYS A 119 19.71 -0.87 -29.63
C LYS A 119 20.09 -2.16 -28.88
N THR A 120 21.15 -2.14 -28.09
CA THR A 120 21.57 -3.30 -27.28
C THR A 120 20.63 -3.49 -26.08
N ALA A 121 20.33 -2.41 -25.35
CA ALA A 121 19.40 -2.45 -24.23
C ALA A 121 17.99 -2.90 -24.64
N ALA A 122 17.51 -2.47 -25.81
CA ALA A 122 16.23 -2.91 -26.35
C ALA A 122 16.19 -4.43 -26.63
N LYS A 123 17.32 -5.04 -27.03
CA LYS A 123 17.44 -6.49 -27.25
C LYS A 123 17.52 -7.29 -25.96
N GLU A 124 18.23 -6.78 -24.94
CA GLU A 124 18.35 -7.48 -23.65
C GLU A 124 16.99 -7.61 -22.93
N LYS A 125 16.07 -6.66 -23.16
CA LYS A 125 14.70 -6.68 -22.65
C LYS A 125 13.79 -7.75 -23.27
N GLU A 126 14.19 -8.35 -24.39
CA GLU A 126 13.43 -9.40 -25.10
C GLU A 126 13.28 -10.69 -24.27
N SER A 127 14.15 -10.91 -23.27
CA SER A 127 14.05 -12.01 -22.30
C SER A 127 12.99 -11.82 -21.21
N GLN A 128 12.43 -10.61 -21.05
CA GLN A 128 11.36 -10.32 -20.08
C GLN A 128 9.94 -10.51 -20.67
N ASP A 129 9.78 -10.40 -22.00
CA ASP A 129 8.47 -10.56 -22.68
C ASP A 129 7.91 -12.00 -22.59
N GLU A 130 8.76 -13.03 -22.53
CA GLU A 130 8.33 -14.42 -22.30
C GLU A 130 7.67 -14.61 -20.91
N THR A 131 8.08 -13.82 -19.92
CA THR A 131 7.51 -13.87 -18.56
C THR A 131 6.13 -13.20 -18.50
N LEU A 132 5.93 -12.14 -19.29
CA LEU A 132 4.67 -11.41 -19.39
C LEU A 132 3.57 -12.22 -20.11
N ALA A 133 3.96 -13.01 -21.12
CA ALA A 133 3.04 -13.92 -21.81
C ALA A 133 2.49 -15.02 -20.87
N ALA A 134 3.36 -15.64 -20.07
CA ALA A 134 2.96 -16.66 -19.09
C ALA A 134 2.06 -16.09 -17.97
N LEU A 135 2.33 -14.85 -17.54
CA LEU A 135 1.48 -14.17 -16.57
C LEU A 135 0.11 -13.81 -17.15
N THR A 136 0.05 -13.37 -18.41
CA THR A 136 -1.21 -13.10 -19.11
C THR A 136 -2.08 -14.36 -19.21
N GLU A 137 -1.48 -15.51 -19.52
CA GLU A 137 -2.17 -16.80 -19.54
C GLU A 137 -2.71 -17.18 -18.15
N THR A 138 -1.91 -16.95 -17.10
CA THR A 138 -2.35 -17.17 -15.71
C THR A 138 -3.56 -16.31 -15.36
N VAL A 139 -3.57 -15.04 -15.74
CA VAL A 139 -4.71 -14.15 -15.45
C VAL A 139 -5.95 -14.54 -16.25
N GLN A 140 -5.78 -15.04 -17.48
CA GLN A 140 -6.89 -15.60 -18.27
C GLN A 140 -7.48 -16.86 -17.64
N GLN A 141 -6.65 -17.73 -17.07
CA GLN A 141 -7.11 -18.91 -16.32
C GLN A 141 -7.92 -18.49 -15.08
N ILE A 142 -7.42 -17.52 -14.31
CA ILE A 142 -8.17 -16.95 -13.18
C ILE A 142 -9.50 -16.36 -13.65
N ALA A 143 -9.48 -15.60 -14.75
CA ALA A 143 -10.69 -14.99 -15.30
C ALA A 143 -11.74 -16.04 -15.72
N SER A 144 -11.31 -17.17 -16.28
CA SER A 144 -12.22 -18.27 -16.62
C SER A 144 -12.89 -18.88 -15.38
N SER A 145 -12.21 -18.91 -14.23
CA SER A 145 -12.77 -19.42 -12.98
C SER A 145 -13.78 -18.48 -12.32
N LEU A 146 -13.81 -17.19 -12.69
CA LEU A 146 -14.78 -16.20 -12.15
C LEU A 146 -16.23 -16.62 -12.33
N VAL A 147 -16.54 -17.33 -13.43
CA VAL A 147 -17.92 -17.70 -13.76
C VAL A 147 -18.42 -18.79 -12.81
N ASP A 148 -17.55 -19.73 -12.45
CA ASP A 148 -17.91 -20.92 -11.67
C ASP A 148 -17.62 -20.76 -10.17
N ASP A 149 -16.50 -20.11 -9.80
CA ASP A 149 -16.07 -19.91 -8.41
C ASP A 149 -15.33 -18.56 -8.23
N PRO A 150 -16.08 -17.46 -8.03
CA PRO A 150 -15.51 -16.14 -7.73
C PRO A 150 -14.59 -16.10 -6.49
N GLU A 151 -14.82 -16.96 -5.50
CA GLU A 151 -13.98 -17.00 -4.29
C GLU A 151 -12.61 -17.59 -4.60
N LEU A 152 -12.56 -18.68 -5.36
CA LEU A 152 -11.31 -19.28 -5.82
C LEU A 152 -10.50 -18.28 -6.66
N ALA A 153 -11.16 -17.59 -7.60
CA ALA A 153 -10.53 -16.56 -8.42
C ALA A 153 -9.93 -15.45 -7.56
N LEU A 154 -10.67 -14.96 -6.56
CA LEU A 154 -10.20 -13.91 -5.66
C LEU A 154 -9.03 -14.37 -4.77
N SER A 155 -9.04 -15.64 -4.32
CA SER A 155 -7.90 -16.23 -3.61
C SER A 155 -6.64 -16.27 -4.47
N GLN A 156 -6.76 -16.66 -5.75
CA GLN A 156 -5.62 -16.68 -6.68
C GLN A 156 -5.12 -15.27 -6.98
N LEU A 157 -6.01 -14.28 -7.14
CA LEU A 157 -5.65 -12.88 -7.30
C LEU A 157 -4.89 -12.31 -6.09
N GLN A 158 -5.21 -12.78 -4.89
CA GLN A 158 -4.48 -12.38 -3.68
C GLN A 158 -3.01 -12.83 -3.71
N GLU A 159 -2.70 -14.00 -4.30
CA GLU A 159 -1.33 -14.46 -4.52
C GLU A 159 -0.57 -13.56 -5.52
N LEU A 160 -1.30 -12.90 -6.43
CA LEU A 160 -0.78 -11.88 -7.35
C LEU A 160 -0.75 -10.45 -6.76
N GLY A 161 -1.01 -10.32 -5.46
CA GLY A 161 -0.92 -9.05 -4.73
C GLY A 161 -2.16 -8.16 -4.79
N VAL A 162 -3.30 -8.67 -5.28
CA VAL A 162 -4.58 -7.95 -5.20
C VAL A 162 -5.05 -7.90 -3.75
N LYS A 163 -5.42 -6.70 -3.29
CA LYS A 163 -6.03 -6.50 -1.96
C LYS A 163 -7.53 -6.51 -2.12
N THR A 164 -8.22 -7.16 -1.18
CA THR A 164 -9.68 -7.13 -1.08
C THR A 164 -10.09 -7.01 0.38
N ARG A 165 -11.22 -6.36 0.63
CA ARG A 165 -11.87 -6.37 1.94
C ARG A 165 -12.72 -7.62 2.15
N TYR A 166 -13.00 -8.40 1.10
CA TYR A 166 -13.72 -9.66 1.24
C TYR A 166 -12.91 -10.71 1.99
N GLY A 167 -13.59 -11.55 2.76
CA GLY A 167 -13.03 -12.74 3.37
C GLY A 167 -12.77 -12.58 4.87
N SER A 168 -11.87 -13.41 5.37
CA SER A 168 -11.61 -13.51 6.80
C SER A 168 -10.74 -12.36 7.30
N PRO A 169 -11.09 -11.71 8.44
CA PRO A 169 -10.24 -10.69 9.01
C PRO A 169 -8.90 -11.31 9.44
N PRO A 170 -7.75 -10.62 9.23
CA PRO A 170 -6.43 -11.16 9.59
C PRO A 170 -6.30 -11.57 11.05
N CYS A 171 -7.01 -10.89 11.95
CA CYS A 171 -7.04 -11.23 13.37
C CYS A 171 -7.72 -12.60 13.65
N HIS A 172 -8.67 -13.01 12.82
CA HIS A 172 -9.30 -14.33 12.86
C HIS A 172 -8.36 -15.39 12.29
N VAL A 173 -7.82 -15.15 11.09
CA VAL A 173 -6.88 -16.08 10.43
C VAL A 173 -5.66 -16.37 11.31
N ALA A 174 -5.17 -15.35 12.02
CA ALA A 174 -4.06 -15.49 12.95
C ALA A 174 -4.42 -16.20 14.26
N CYS A 175 -5.70 -16.37 14.59
CA CYS A 175 -6.13 -16.97 15.84
C CYS A 175 -6.18 -18.51 15.71
N PRO A 176 -5.34 -19.26 16.44
CA PRO A 176 -5.31 -20.72 16.32
C PRO A 176 -6.62 -21.40 16.75
N ALA A 177 -7.40 -20.76 17.62
CA ALA A 177 -8.69 -21.26 18.07
C ALA A 177 -9.86 -20.88 17.14
N GLY A 178 -9.63 -20.05 16.12
CA GLY A 178 -10.63 -19.67 15.12
C GLY A 178 -11.70 -18.69 15.60
N ILE A 179 -11.47 -17.90 16.66
CA ILE A 179 -12.44 -16.86 17.05
C ILE A 179 -12.40 -15.68 16.06
N HIS A 180 -13.58 -15.18 15.67
CA HIS A 180 -13.66 -13.93 14.92
C HIS A 180 -13.52 -12.74 15.87
N GLY A 181 -12.28 -12.27 16.06
CA GLY A 181 -11.95 -11.14 16.93
C GLY A 181 -12.72 -9.87 16.60
N GLN A 182 -12.82 -9.54 15.31
CA GLN A 182 -13.54 -8.37 14.83
C GLN A 182 -15.01 -8.35 15.25
N THR A 183 -15.68 -9.51 15.25
CA THR A 183 -17.11 -9.63 15.61
C THR A 183 -17.36 -9.20 17.05
N PHE A 184 -16.68 -9.80 18.03
CA PHE A 184 -16.91 -9.43 19.44
C PHE A 184 -16.40 -8.02 19.75
N VAL A 185 -15.35 -7.54 19.06
CA VAL A 185 -14.90 -6.15 19.20
C VAL A 185 -15.99 -5.18 18.76
N ASN A 186 -16.66 -5.42 17.63
CA ASN A 186 -17.79 -4.60 17.19
C ASN A 186 -18.98 -4.70 18.13
N LEU A 187 -19.27 -5.90 18.66
CA LEU A 187 -20.34 -6.06 19.66
C LEU A 187 -20.05 -5.28 20.95
N ILE A 188 -18.79 -5.25 21.42
CA ILE A 188 -18.37 -4.40 22.55
C ILE A 188 -18.59 -2.93 22.21
N ARG A 189 -18.12 -2.47 21.04
CA ARG A 189 -18.29 -1.08 20.59
C ARG A 189 -19.76 -0.64 20.67
N ASP A 190 -20.65 -1.52 20.22
CA ASP A 190 -22.09 -1.28 20.12
C ASP A 190 -22.82 -1.55 21.46
N GLY A 191 -22.12 -1.94 22.52
CA GLY A 191 -22.69 -2.20 23.86
C GLY A 191 -23.40 -3.55 24.00
N ARG A 192 -23.27 -4.45 23.01
CA ARG A 192 -23.94 -5.75 22.91
C ARG A 192 -23.08 -6.86 23.51
N PHE A 193 -22.77 -6.76 24.81
CA PHE A 193 -21.79 -7.64 25.47
C PHE A 193 -22.24 -9.10 25.55
N GLU A 194 -23.54 -9.35 25.75
CA GLU A 194 -24.11 -10.70 25.86
C GLU A 194 -23.89 -11.47 24.56
N GLU A 195 -24.21 -10.86 23.42
CA GLU A 195 -23.97 -11.44 22.10
C GLU A 195 -22.49 -11.63 21.79
N GLY A 196 -21.63 -10.72 22.29
CA GLY A 196 -20.18 -10.87 22.22
C GLY A 196 -19.69 -12.13 22.95
N LEU A 197 -20.28 -12.43 24.10
CA LEU A 197 -19.99 -13.63 24.89
C LEU A 197 -20.57 -14.89 24.27
N GLU A 198 -21.80 -14.86 23.77
CA GLU A 198 -22.39 -15.95 23.00
C GLU A 198 -21.52 -16.31 21.80
N HIS A 199 -21.01 -15.31 21.09
CA HIS A 199 -20.06 -15.52 19.99
C HIS A 199 -18.77 -16.20 20.46
N MET A 200 -18.17 -15.79 21.58
CA MET A 200 -16.99 -16.48 22.14
C MET A 200 -17.30 -17.93 22.52
N ARG A 201 -18.40 -18.15 23.26
CA ARG A 201 -18.86 -19.48 23.69
C ARG A 201 -19.25 -20.35 22.49
N SER A 202 -19.66 -19.78 21.37
CA SER A 202 -19.88 -20.55 20.15
C SER A 202 -18.60 -21.27 19.67
N VAL A 203 -17.42 -20.68 19.96
CA VAL A 203 -16.11 -21.17 19.51
C VAL A 203 -15.37 -21.97 20.58
N TYR A 204 -15.32 -21.53 21.84
CA TYR A 204 -14.58 -22.25 22.90
C TYR A 204 -15.12 -21.94 24.31
N PRO A 205 -14.77 -22.75 25.33
CA PRO A 205 -15.24 -22.53 26.70
C PRO A 205 -14.39 -21.54 27.52
N PHE A 206 -13.31 -20.98 26.97
CA PHE A 206 -12.33 -20.19 27.71
C PHE A 206 -12.50 -18.65 27.53
N SER A 207 -13.65 -18.10 27.94
CA SER A 207 -13.99 -16.66 27.84
C SER A 207 -13.15 -15.74 28.75
N GLY A 208 -12.82 -16.17 29.97
CA GLY A 208 -12.00 -15.47 30.95
C GLY A 208 -10.51 -15.82 30.89
N THR A 209 -10.16 -17.08 30.63
CA THR A 209 -8.76 -17.55 30.61
C THR A 209 -7.99 -16.96 29.43
N LEU A 210 -8.50 -17.05 28.20
CA LEU A 210 -7.75 -16.60 27.02
C LEU A 210 -7.48 -15.09 27.02
N GLY A 211 -8.38 -14.29 27.60
CA GLY A 211 -8.16 -12.85 27.79
C GLY A 211 -6.98 -12.52 28.71
N ARG A 212 -6.57 -13.45 29.58
CA ARG A 212 -5.47 -13.26 30.55
C ARG A 212 -4.14 -13.79 30.06
N VAL A 213 -4.14 -14.98 29.45
CA VAL A 213 -2.88 -15.73 29.19
C VAL A 213 -2.52 -15.87 27.71
N CYS A 214 -3.37 -15.40 26.80
CA CYS A 214 -3.08 -15.48 25.37
C CYS A 214 -1.93 -14.53 24.98
N GLY A 215 -1.03 -15.00 24.12
CA GLY A 215 0.01 -14.17 23.49
C GLY A 215 -0.49 -13.26 22.36
N ALA A 216 -1.80 -13.11 22.21
CA ALA A 216 -2.48 -12.21 21.27
C ALA A 216 -1.97 -12.27 19.80
N PRO A 217 -1.86 -13.46 19.16
CA PRO A 217 -1.41 -13.55 17.77
C PRO A 217 -2.29 -12.73 16.81
N CYS A 218 -3.57 -12.57 17.14
CA CYS A 218 -4.52 -11.72 16.44
C CYS A 218 -4.10 -10.24 16.36
N GLU A 219 -3.43 -9.71 17.40
CA GLU A 219 -2.97 -8.32 17.45
C GLU A 219 -1.75 -8.11 16.54
N THR A 220 -0.89 -9.12 16.41
CA THR A 220 0.30 -9.07 15.53
C THR A 220 -0.05 -8.92 14.04
N LYS A 221 -1.24 -9.38 13.64
CA LYS A 221 -1.76 -9.27 12.26
C LYS A 221 -2.85 -8.21 12.12
N CYS A 222 -3.12 -7.42 13.16
CA CYS A 222 -4.14 -6.39 13.12
C CYS A 222 -3.77 -5.29 12.10
N GLN A 223 -4.65 -5.02 11.13
CA GLN A 223 -4.39 -4.00 10.10
C GLN A 223 -4.25 -2.59 10.68
N ARG A 224 -4.89 -2.30 11.83
CA ARG A 224 -4.72 -1.02 12.55
C ARG A 224 -3.27 -0.80 13.02
N GLY A 225 -2.55 -1.87 13.35
CA GLY A 225 -1.14 -1.79 13.76
C GLY A 225 -0.19 -1.34 12.64
N ARG A 226 -0.65 -1.28 11.38
CA ARG A 226 0.12 -0.68 10.27
C ARG A 226 -0.09 0.84 10.15
N ILE A 227 -1.00 1.40 10.95
CA ILE A 227 -1.31 2.84 11.01
C ILE A 227 -0.67 3.43 12.26
N ASP A 228 -1.00 2.86 13.43
CA ASP A 228 -0.47 3.27 14.73
C ASP A 228 -0.15 2.03 15.60
N GLN A 229 -1.09 1.59 16.44
CA GLN A 229 -0.98 0.46 17.35
C GLN A 229 -2.18 -0.46 17.13
N PRO A 230 -2.00 -1.79 17.24
CA PRO A 230 -3.11 -2.73 17.08
C PRO A 230 -4.23 -2.45 18.09
N VAL A 231 -5.44 -2.90 17.74
CA VAL A 231 -6.55 -2.94 18.70
C VAL A 231 -6.18 -3.93 19.81
N SER A 232 -6.49 -3.59 21.05
CA SER A 232 -6.24 -4.43 22.24
C SER A 232 -7.24 -5.59 22.35
N ILE A 233 -7.28 -6.44 21.32
CA ILE A 233 -8.24 -7.54 21.16
C ILE A 233 -8.21 -8.49 22.37
N ARG A 234 -7.03 -8.79 22.93
CA ARG A 234 -6.90 -9.65 24.11
C ARG A 234 -7.56 -9.03 25.34
N ASN A 235 -7.36 -7.74 25.56
CA ASN A 235 -7.91 -7.05 26.73
C ASN A 235 -9.43 -6.84 26.58
N LEU A 236 -9.91 -6.61 25.36
CA LEU A 236 -11.34 -6.61 25.03
C LEU A 236 -11.97 -7.99 25.22
N HIS A 237 -11.23 -9.06 24.91
CA HIS A 237 -11.65 -10.41 25.21
C HIS A 237 -11.78 -10.65 26.71
N ARG A 238 -10.78 -10.20 27.48
CA ARG A 238 -10.83 -10.27 28.94
C ARG A 238 -12.03 -9.50 29.51
N PHE A 239 -12.30 -8.30 29.01
CA PHE A 239 -13.44 -7.49 29.43
C PHE A 239 -14.76 -8.27 29.33
N LEU A 240 -15.00 -8.98 28.22
CA LEU A 240 -16.19 -9.82 28.09
C LEU A 240 -16.21 -10.95 29.13
N GLY A 241 -15.10 -11.66 29.33
CA GLY A 241 -15.00 -12.67 30.39
C GLY A 241 -15.29 -12.11 31.79
N ASP A 242 -14.79 -10.91 32.10
CA ASP A 242 -15.02 -10.23 33.38
C ASP A 242 -16.49 -9.77 33.53
N ILE A 243 -17.17 -9.43 32.42
CA ILE A 243 -18.61 -9.17 32.40
C ILE A 243 -19.42 -10.44 32.73
N GLU A 244 -19.03 -11.60 32.18
CA GLU A 244 -19.70 -12.88 32.47
C GLU A 244 -19.62 -13.22 33.98
N ILE A 245 -18.45 -13.01 34.58
CA ILE A 245 -18.23 -13.28 36.03
C ILE A 245 -19.08 -12.33 36.88
N SER A 246 -19.12 -11.04 36.54
CA SER A 246 -19.82 -10.03 37.33
C SER A 246 -21.35 -10.10 37.21
N ARG A 247 -21.88 -10.48 36.05
CA ARG A 247 -23.34 -10.55 35.78
C ARG A 247 -23.92 -11.95 35.96
N GLY A 248 -23.06 -12.96 36.07
CA GLY A 248 -23.43 -14.37 36.12
C GLY A 248 -23.49 -15.00 34.73
N PRO A 249 -23.51 -16.35 34.66
CA PRO A 249 -23.47 -17.08 33.40
C PRO A 249 -24.74 -16.85 32.59
N PHE A 250 -24.57 -16.66 31.29
CA PHE A 250 -25.68 -16.55 30.35
C PHE A 250 -26.42 -17.89 30.22
N LYS A 251 -27.69 -17.83 29.79
CA LYS A 251 -28.51 -19.02 29.62
C LYS A 251 -27.93 -19.87 28.50
N VAL A 252 -27.59 -21.12 28.81
CA VAL A 252 -26.99 -22.04 27.85
C VAL A 252 -27.89 -23.22 27.61
N GLU A 253 -28.10 -23.52 26.33
CA GLU A 253 -28.81 -24.72 25.91
C GLU A 253 -27.88 -25.92 26.05
N VAL A 254 -28.28 -26.86 26.92
CA VAL A 254 -27.58 -28.13 27.05
C VAL A 254 -27.80 -28.94 25.77
N PRO A 255 -26.74 -29.34 25.06
CA PRO A 255 -26.86 -30.09 23.83
C PRO A 255 -27.53 -31.44 24.12
N LYS A 256 -28.35 -31.90 23.18
CA LYS A 256 -28.91 -33.24 23.24
C LYS A 256 -27.82 -34.23 22.83
N LEU A 257 -27.50 -35.19 23.70
CA LEU A 257 -26.57 -36.28 23.39
C LEU A 257 -27.31 -37.38 22.64
N ASP A 258 -27.38 -37.28 21.31
CA ASP A 258 -28.14 -38.18 20.45
C ASP A 258 -27.27 -39.11 19.58
N LYS A 259 -25.95 -39.08 19.77
CA LYS A 259 -25.02 -40.01 19.14
C LYS A 259 -24.83 -41.25 20.02
N ASP A 260 -24.84 -42.42 19.40
CA ASP A 260 -24.62 -43.71 20.09
C ASP A 260 -23.13 -44.01 20.38
N LYS A 261 -22.23 -43.23 19.75
CA LYS A 261 -20.78 -43.41 19.82
C LYS A 261 -20.18 -42.62 20.98
N LYS A 262 -19.23 -43.20 21.72
CA LYS A 262 -18.64 -42.60 22.92
C LYS A 262 -17.19 -42.19 22.71
N VAL A 263 -16.78 -41.05 23.27
CA VAL A 263 -15.40 -40.56 23.17
C VAL A 263 -14.76 -40.41 24.55
N ALA A 264 -13.53 -40.91 24.68
CA ALA A 264 -12.68 -40.67 25.84
C ALA A 264 -11.64 -39.58 25.52
N VAL A 265 -11.42 -38.68 26.46
CA VAL A 265 -10.36 -37.66 26.38
C VAL A 265 -9.42 -37.84 27.57
N VAL A 266 -8.11 -37.94 27.32
CA VAL A 266 -7.09 -38.14 28.35
C VAL A 266 -6.34 -36.82 28.56
N GLY A 267 -6.52 -36.21 29.72
CA GLY A 267 -5.99 -34.90 30.11
C GLY A 267 -7.06 -33.80 30.10
N ALA A 268 -7.25 -33.12 31.24
CA ALA A 268 -8.19 -32.01 31.40
C ALA A 268 -7.51 -30.63 31.24
N GLY A 269 -6.48 -30.55 30.39
CA GLY A 269 -5.85 -29.29 29.97
C GLY A 269 -6.62 -28.58 28.84
N PRO A 270 -6.12 -27.43 28.34
CA PRO A 270 -6.81 -26.64 27.32
C PRO A 270 -7.22 -27.41 26.07
N ALA A 271 -6.34 -28.28 25.55
CA ALA A 271 -6.64 -29.11 24.37
C ALA A 271 -7.74 -30.14 24.63
N GLY A 272 -7.66 -30.86 25.75
CA GLY A 272 -8.64 -31.88 26.12
C GLY A 272 -10.03 -31.28 26.38
N ILE A 273 -10.09 -30.20 27.16
CA ILE A 273 -11.35 -29.49 27.44
C ILE A 273 -11.95 -28.89 26.16
N ALA A 274 -11.15 -28.29 25.27
CA ALA A 274 -11.64 -27.78 24.00
C ALA A 274 -12.17 -28.89 23.07
N CYS A 275 -11.50 -30.05 23.04
CA CYS A 275 -11.96 -31.21 22.28
C CYS A 275 -13.30 -31.74 22.84
N ALA A 276 -13.38 -31.92 24.15
CA ALA A 276 -14.60 -32.37 24.82
C ALA A 276 -15.76 -31.40 24.61
N TYR A 277 -15.48 -30.10 24.65
CA TYR A 277 -16.45 -29.02 24.41
C TYR A 277 -17.08 -29.09 23.01
N ASP A 278 -16.28 -29.28 21.98
CA ASP A 278 -16.80 -29.37 20.61
C ASP A 278 -17.57 -30.70 20.41
N LEU A 279 -17.04 -31.82 20.89
CA LEU A 279 -17.67 -33.14 20.76
C LEU A 279 -19.02 -33.23 21.49
N VAL A 280 -19.15 -32.65 22.68
CA VAL A 280 -20.43 -32.65 23.41
C VAL A 280 -21.48 -31.80 22.68
N LYS A 281 -21.07 -30.69 22.07
CA LYS A 281 -21.95 -29.85 21.23
C LYS A 281 -22.37 -30.55 19.93
N MET A 282 -21.57 -31.50 19.44
CA MET A 282 -21.91 -32.37 18.31
C MET A 282 -22.83 -33.55 18.70
N GLY A 283 -23.16 -33.70 19.98
CA GLY A 283 -24.09 -34.71 20.50
C GLY A 283 -23.44 -36.01 20.98
N TYR A 284 -22.10 -36.08 21.07
CA TYR A 284 -21.41 -37.26 21.59
C TYR A 284 -21.38 -37.30 23.12
N PRO A 285 -21.61 -38.46 23.75
CA PRO A 285 -21.21 -38.71 25.13
C PRO A 285 -19.68 -38.68 25.26
N VAL A 286 -19.18 -37.74 26.07
CA VAL A 286 -17.74 -37.54 26.28
C VAL A 286 -17.36 -37.74 27.75
N LYS A 287 -16.29 -38.51 28.00
CA LYS A 287 -15.66 -38.61 29.31
C LYS A 287 -14.21 -38.16 29.27
N VAL A 288 -13.82 -37.26 30.18
CA VAL A 288 -12.45 -36.78 30.35
C VAL A 288 -11.81 -37.47 31.54
N PHE A 289 -10.59 -37.98 31.39
CA PHE A 289 -9.78 -38.58 32.43
C PHE A 289 -8.60 -37.68 32.76
N GLU A 290 -8.51 -37.22 34.00
CA GLU A 290 -7.44 -36.38 34.50
C GLU A 290 -6.64 -37.12 35.56
N ALA A 291 -5.31 -37.14 35.41
CA ALA A 291 -4.42 -37.85 36.32
C ALA A 291 -4.31 -37.13 37.68
N LYS A 292 -4.39 -35.80 37.69
CA LYS A 292 -4.28 -34.98 38.90
C LYS A 292 -5.63 -34.82 39.61
N SER A 293 -5.60 -34.26 40.82
CA SER A 293 -6.79 -34.07 41.66
C SER A 293 -7.75 -33.02 41.12
N GLU A 294 -7.27 -32.06 40.33
CA GLU A 294 -8.04 -30.95 39.78
C GLU A 294 -7.76 -30.77 38.29
N THR A 295 -8.70 -30.14 37.59
CA THR A 295 -8.69 -29.92 36.14
C THR A 295 -7.93 -28.65 35.74
N GLY A 296 -7.66 -28.47 34.45
CA GLY A 296 -7.05 -27.27 33.88
C GLY A 296 -5.60 -27.42 33.44
N GLY A 297 -4.94 -28.53 33.79
CA GLY A 297 -3.55 -28.80 33.37
C GLY A 297 -2.61 -27.66 33.73
N LEU A 298 -1.75 -27.22 32.79
CA LEU A 298 -0.82 -26.11 33.03
C LEU A 298 -1.51 -24.75 33.30
N LEU A 299 -2.80 -24.58 33.00
CA LEU A 299 -3.52 -23.37 33.44
C LEU A 299 -3.56 -23.27 34.96
N ARG A 300 -3.79 -24.40 35.64
CA ARG A 300 -3.84 -24.50 37.11
C ARG A 300 -2.46 -24.71 37.71
N TYR A 301 -1.71 -25.66 37.15
CA TYR A 301 -0.47 -26.13 37.76
C TYR A 301 0.76 -25.34 37.29
N GLY A 302 0.73 -24.71 36.11
CA GLY A 302 1.87 -23.94 35.61
C GLY A 302 1.72 -22.44 35.86
N ILE A 303 0.61 -21.85 35.39
CA ILE A 303 0.42 -20.39 35.39
C ILE A 303 0.12 -19.89 36.81
N PRO A 304 0.88 -18.91 37.34
CA PRO A 304 0.65 -18.35 38.66
C PRO A 304 -0.72 -17.66 38.82
N GLU A 305 -1.24 -17.66 40.04
CA GLU A 305 -2.57 -17.11 40.34
C GLU A 305 -2.67 -15.59 40.14
N TYR A 306 -1.56 -14.85 40.30
CA TYR A 306 -1.51 -13.41 40.01
C TYR A 306 -1.80 -13.08 38.54
N ARG A 307 -1.70 -14.09 37.65
CA ARG A 307 -1.92 -13.96 36.20
C ARG A 307 -3.19 -14.69 35.75
N LEU A 308 -3.55 -15.79 36.40
CA LEU A 308 -4.76 -16.56 36.11
C LEU A 308 -5.39 -17.08 37.40
N PRO A 309 -6.41 -16.40 37.94
CA PRO A 309 -7.11 -16.83 39.14
C PRO A 309 -7.79 -18.19 38.97
N ARG A 310 -7.81 -19.00 40.04
CA ARG A 310 -8.30 -20.40 39.97
C ARG A 310 -9.79 -20.52 39.73
N ASN A 311 -10.57 -19.61 40.31
CA ASN A 311 -12.02 -19.56 40.12
C ASN A 311 -12.42 -19.39 38.65
N ILE A 312 -11.62 -18.68 37.84
CA ILE A 312 -11.86 -18.54 36.39
C ILE A 312 -11.82 -19.90 35.71
N ILE A 313 -10.81 -20.70 36.04
CA ILE A 313 -10.62 -22.05 35.49
C ILE A 313 -11.78 -22.95 35.94
N ASP A 314 -12.15 -22.88 37.22
CA ASP A 314 -13.25 -23.67 37.80
C ASP A 314 -14.59 -23.35 37.12
N GLU A 315 -14.90 -22.07 36.91
CA GLU A 315 -16.13 -21.63 36.26
C GLU A 315 -16.19 -22.07 34.79
N GLU A 316 -15.09 -21.93 34.04
CA GLU A 316 -15.04 -22.30 32.62
C GLU A 316 -15.08 -23.82 32.40
N ILE A 317 -14.44 -24.61 33.26
CA ILE A 317 -14.50 -26.07 33.15
C ILE A 317 -15.85 -26.58 33.67
N GLY A 318 -16.37 -26.01 34.76
CA GLY A 318 -17.71 -26.32 35.26
C GLY A 318 -18.80 -25.96 34.24
N PHE A 319 -18.58 -24.98 33.37
CA PHE A 319 -19.43 -24.71 32.23
C PHE A 319 -19.48 -25.89 31.24
N VAL A 320 -18.33 -26.51 30.95
CA VAL A 320 -18.24 -27.68 30.06
C VAL A 320 -18.93 -28.90 30.68
N GLU A 321 -18.80 -29.10 32.00
CA GLU A 321 -19.52 -30.16 32.72
C GLU A 321 -21.04 -29.97 32.64
N LYS A 322 -21.54 -28.73 32.75
CA LYS A 322 -22.97 -28.42 32.60
C LYS A 322 -23.53 -28.74 31.21
N LEU A 323 -22.68 -28.82 30.18
CA LEU A 323 -23.07 -29.25 28.84
C LEU A 323 -23.19 -30.77 28.70
N GLY A 324 -22.81 -31.54 29.71
CA GLY A 324 -22.92 -33.00 29.73
C GLY A 324 -21.59 -33.75 29.60
N VAL A 325 -20.45 -33.06 29.65
CA VAL A 325 -19.14 -33.72 29.73
C VAL A 325 -18.92 -34.27 31.14
N GLU A 326 -18.57 -35.56 31.25
CA GLU A 326 -18.18 -36.16 32.52
C GLU A 326 -16.67 -36.05 32.70
N ILE A 327 -16.20 -35.52 33.83
CA ILE A 327 -14.76 -35.42 34.12
C ILE A 327 -14.43 -36.26 35.36
N VAL A 328 -13.43 -37.14 35.22
CA VAL A 328 -12.94 -38.01 36.29
C VAL A 328 -11.51 -37.61 36.62
N THR A 329 -11.30 -37.00 37.78
CA THR A 329 -9.98 -36.62 38.30
C THR A 329 -9.34 -37.76 39.10
N GLY A 330 -8.03 -37.67 39.32
CA GLY A 330 -7.24 -38.69 40.03
C GLY A 330 -7.11 -40.04 39.29
N ARG A 331 -7.51 -40.11 38.01
CA ARG A 331 -7.45 -41.32 37.19
C ARG A 331 -6.42 -41.13 36.08
N ARG A 332 -5.21 -41.63 36.31
CA ARG A 332 -4.19 -41.76 35.28
C ARG A 332 -4.57 -42.89 34.30
N ILE A 333 -4.36 -42.62 33.02
CA ILE A 333 -4.49 -43.62 31.95
C ILE A 333 -3.07 -43.92 31.48
N ASP A 334 -2.65 -45.18 31.54
CA ASP A 334 -1.33 -45.63 31.10
C ASP A 334 -1.38 -46.38 29.75
N GLU A 335 -2.57 -46.86 29.36
CA GLU A 335 -2.79 -47.61 28.11
C GLU A 335 -4.08 -47.12 27.43
N PRO A 336 -4.00 -46.26 26.41
CA PRO A 336 -5.18 -45.67 25.78
C PRO A 336 -6.02 -46.70 24.99
N THR A 337 -5.41 -47.79 24.53
CA THR A 337 -6.10 -48.90 23.85
C THR A 337 -7.10 -49.62 24.77
N LYS A 338 -6.85 -49.68 26.09
CA LYS A 338 -7.81 -50.25 27.04
C LYS A 338 -9.13 -49.48 27.09
N LEU A 339 -9.10 -48.17 26.82
CA LEU A 339 -10.34 -47.39 26.72
C LEU A 339 -11.16 -47.82 25.50
N LEU A 340 -10.52 -48.17 24.38
CA LEU A 340 -11.23 -48.73 23.23
C LEU A 340 -11.88 -50.09 23.59
N GLU A 341 -11.16 -50.93 24.33
CA GLU A 341 -11.68 -52.22 24.84
C GLU A 341 -12.81 -52.05 25.86
N GLU A 342 -12.79 -50.97 26.65
CA GLU A 342 -13.86 -50.57 27.59
C GLU A 342 -15.12 -50.03 26.87
N GLY A 343 -15.11 -49.94 25.53
CA GLY A 343 -16.27 -49.58 24.72
C GLY A 343 -16.35 -48.11 24.32
N TYR A 344 -15.24 -47.37 24.38
CA TYR A 344 -15.11 -46.07 23.72
C TYR A 344 -14.81 -46.26 22.23
N ASP A 345 -15.45 -45.49 21.37
CA ASP A 345 -15.25 -45.60 19.92
C ASP A 345 -14.07 -44.75 19.42
N ALA A 346 -13.64 -43.76 20.20
CA ALA A 346 -12.45 -42.97 19.95
C ALA A 346 -11.81 -42.48 21.26
N VAL A 347 -10.49 -42.27 21.22
CA VAL A 347 -9.70 -41.74 22.34
C VAL A 347 -8.87 -40.55 21.86
N PHE A 348 -8.88 -39.45 22.60
CA PHE A 348 -8.04 -38.28 22.36
C PHE A 348 -7.01 -38.08 23.47
N LEU A 349 -5.73 -38.01 23.12
CA LEU A 349 -4.61 -37.81 24.04
C LEU A 349 -4.20 -36.33 24.07
N ALA A 350 -4.43 -35.70 25.22
CA ALA A 350 -4.15 -34.28 25.48
C ALA A 350 -3.34 -34.10 26.79
N THR A 351 -2.38 -34.98 27.03
CA THR A 351 -1.59 -35.03 28.27
C THR A 351 -0.58 -33.89 28.44
N GLY A 352 -0.28 -33.16 27.36
CA GLY A 352 0.68 -32.06 27.36
C GLY A 352 2.16 -32.49 27.46
N ALA A 353 3.04 -31.51 27.65
CA ALA A 353 4.47 -31.69 27.84
C ALA A 353 4.86 -31.25 29.26
N SER A 354 4.57 -32.08 30.26
CA SER A 354 4.62 -31.72 31.67
C SER A 354 5.97 -31.90 32.36
N SER A 355 7.03 -32.33 31.66
CA SER A 355 8.36 -32.51 32.25
C SER A 355 9.30 -31.37 31.91
N SER A 356 10.10 -30.92 32.89
CA SER A 356 11.13 -29.91 32.68
C SER A 356 12.39 -30.51 32.04
N ARG A 357 13.00 -29.79 31.09
CA ARG A 357 14.30 -30.19 30.54
C ARG A 357 15.43 -29.95 31.54
N LYS A 358 16.33 -30.93 31.68
CA LYS A 358 17.54 -30.82 32.49
C LYS A 358 18.64 -30.01 31.78
N LEU A 359 19.35 -29.18 32.56
CA LEU A 359 20.47 -28.35 32.14
C LEU A 359 21.72 -29.17 31.83
N ARG A 360 21.89 -30.33 32.50
CA ARG A 360 22.99 -31.29 32.32
C ARG A 360 24.36 -30.69 32.60
N VAL A 361 24.48 -29.97 33.71
CA VAL A 361 25.74 -29.39 34.20
C VAL A 361 26.10 -29.94 35.57
N ASP A 362 27.38 -29.87 35.91
CA ASP A 362 27.88 -30.25 37.23
C ASP A 362 27.15 -29.45 38.33
N GLY A 363 26.62 -30.15 39.33
CA GLY A 363 25.92 -29.55 40.47
C GLY A 363 24.41 -29.39 40.30
N GLU A 364 23.81 -29.83 39.19
CA GLU A 364 22.35 -29.76 38.98
C GLU A 364 21.53 -30.51 40.05
N GLU A 365 22.07 -31.58 40.63
CA GLU A 365 21.41 -32.37 41.68
C GLU A 365 21.60 -31.76 43.10
N SER A 366 22.12 -30.53 43.21
CA SER A 366 22.32 -29.85 44.50
C SER A 366 20.98 -29.44 45.14
N LYS A 367 20.95 -29.32 46.47
CA LYS A 367 19.79 -28.74 47.17
C LYS A 367 19.60 -27.29 46.75
N ARG A 368 18.33 -26.88 46.57
CA ARG A 368 17.90 -25.57 46.02
C ARG A 368 18.21 -25.36 44.54
N VAL A 369 18.40 -26.45 43.81
CA VAL A 369 18.13 -26.46 42.37
C VAL A 369 16.70 -26.95 42.18
N TYR A 370 15.89 -26.17 41.49
CA TYR A 370 14.52 -26.54 41.13
C TYR A 370 14.36 -26.48 39.62
N HIS A 371 13.39 -27.24 39.12
CA HIS A 371 12.96 -27.16 37.74
C HIS A 371 11.63 -26.38 37.68
N ALA A 372 11.47 -25.53 36.67
CA ALA A 372 10.45 -24.49 36.70
C ALA A 372 9.02 -25.03 36.75
N LEU A 373 8.70 -26.11 36.02
CA LEU A 373 7.34 -26.66 36.02
C LEU A 373 6.97 -27.23 37.39
N GLU A 374 7.87 -28.03 37.96
CA GLU A 374 7.70 -28.67 39.27
C GLU A 374 7.65 -27.61 40.38
N PHE A 375 8.52 -26.60 40.30
CA PHE A 375 8.50 -25.47 41.23
C PHE A 375 7.18 -24.69 41.18
N LEU A 376 6.74 -24.28 39.99
CA LEU A 376 5.49 -23.54 39.81
C LEU A 376 4.28 -24.38 40.23
N GLU A 377 4.27 -25.66 39.90
CA GLU A 377 3.24 -26.60 40.34
C GLU A 377 3.13 -26.65 41.86
N GLU A 378 4.25 -26.87 42.54
CA GLU A 378 4.26 -26.95 43.99
C GLU A 378 3.83 -25.62 44.65
N VAL A 379 4.26 -24.48 44.10
CA VAL A 379 3.80 -23.17 44.57
C VAL A 379 2.29 -23.01 44.39
N ASN A 380 1.77 -23.37 43.22
CA ASN A 380 0.34 -23.28 42.90
C ASN A 380 -0.52 -24.23 43.76
N GLN A 381 0.07 -25.30 44.30
CA GLN A 381 -0.55 -26.19 45.28
C GLN A 381 -0.37 -25.71 46.74
N GLY A 382 0.20 -24.53 46.95
CA GLY A 382 0.36 -23.90 48.26
C GLY A 382 1.61 -24.36 49.04
N LYS A 383 2.56 -25.04 48.41
CA LYS A 383 3.83 -25.40 49.05
C LYS A 383 4.64 -24.14 49.33
N LYS A 384 5.17 -24.05 50.56
CA LYS A 384 6.06 -22.96 50.97
C LYS A 384 7.51 -23.30 50.62
N PHE A 385 8.23 -22.34 50.06
CA PHE A 385 9.64 -22.45 49.74
C PHE A 385 10.48 -21.50 50.59
N ASN A 386 11.74 -21.87 50.84
CA ASN A 386 12.76 -20.97 51.36
C ASN A 386 13.87 -20.86 50.29
N LEU A 387 13.76 -19.83 49.46
CA LEU A 387 14.63 -19.61 48.31
C LEU A 387 15.94 -18.89 48.67
N GLY A 388 16.07 -18.36 49.89
CA GLY A 388 17.16 -17.44 50.23
C GLY A 388 16.90 -16.03 49.67
N LYS A 389 17.95 -15.21 49.61
CA LYS A 389 17.86 -13.80 49.20
C LYS A 389 18.05 -13.65 47.69
N ARG A 390 18.95 -14.43 47.09
CA ARG A 390 19.34 -14.32 45.67
C ARG A 390 18.93 -15.55 44.88
N VAL A 391 18.13 -15.36 43.84
CA VAL A 391 17.62 -16.45 42.99
C VAL A 391 18.06 -16.23 41.54
N ALA A 392 18.66 -17.25 40.93
CA ALA A 392 18.87 -17.28 39.48
C ALA A 392 17.81 -18.14 38.78
N VAL A 393 17.22 -17.62 37.71
CA VAL A 393 16.30 -18.35 36.84
C VAL A 393 16.94 -18.51 35.46
N ILE A 394 17.17 -19.74 35.02
CA ILE A 394 17.86 -20.03 33.77
C ILE A 394 16.84 -20.23 32.65
N GLY A 395 16.71 -19.28 31.73
CA GLY A 395 15.76 -19.36 30.62
C GLY A 395 15.27 -17.99 30.16
N GLY A 396 14.39 -17.97 29.17
CA GLY A 396 13.80 -16.71 28.65
C GLY A 396 12.35 -16.83 28.17
N GLY A 397 11.69 -17.95 28.45
CA GLY A 397 10.27 -18.17 28.12
C GLY A 397 9.33 -17.80 29.26
N ASN A 398 8.03 -17.96 29.06
CA ASN A 398 7.01 -17.58 30.06
C ASN A 398 7.22 -18.27 31.41
N ALA A 399 7.63 -19.55 31.42
CA ALA A 399 7.95 -20.26 32.66
C ALA A 399 9.12 -19.62 33.44
N ALA A 400 10.10 -19.02 32.76
CA ALA A 400 11.19 -18.29 33.41
C ALA A 400 10.66 -17.00 34.05
N ILE A 401 9.85 -16.24 33.31
CA ILE A 401 9.23 -15.00 33.80
C ILE A 401 8.33 -15.27 35.00
N ASP A 402 7.48 -16.29 34.89
CA ASP A 402 6.58 -16.71 35.97
C ASP A 402 7.37 -17.15 37.21
N ALA A 403 8.39 -18.00 37.05
CA ALA A 403 9.24 -18.42 38.16
C ALA A 403 9.97 -17.25 38.83
N SER A 404 10.43 -16.26 38.05
CA SER A 404 11.08 -15.06 38.58
C SER A 404 10.14 -14.20 39.41
N ARG A 405 8.94 -13.88 38.89
CA ARG A 405 7.94 -13.05 39.58
C ARG A 405 7.34 -13.76 40.79
N VAL A 406 7.19 -15.09 40.74
CA VAL A 406 6.84 -15.92 41.89
C VAL A 406 7.93 -15.89 42.95
N SER A 407 9.20 -15.94 42.56
CA SER A 407 10.32 -15.90 43.52
C SER A 407 10.34 -14.61 44.33
N LEU A 408 10.03 -13.46 43.73
CA LEU A 408 9.87 -12.19 44.43
C LEU A 408 8.75 -12.26 45.49
N ARG A 409 7.58 -12.79 45.13
CA ARG A 409 6.44 -12.98 46.04
C ARG A 409 6.71 -13.97 47.18
N LEU A 410 7.67 -14.88 46.99
CA LEU A 410 8.16 -15.80 48.01
C LEU A 410 9.27 -15.20 48.89
N GLY A 411 9.60 -13.92 48.70
CA GLY A 411 10.50 -13.16 49.56
C GLY A 411 11.96 -13.12 49.10
N ALA A 412 12.26 -13.44 47.84
CA ALA A 412 13.58 -13.18 47.28
C ALA A 412 13.84 -11.66 47.20
N GLU A 413 15.03 -11.22 47.62
CA GLU A 413 15.45 -9.82 47.57
C GLU A 413 16.01 -9.45 46.18
N GLU A 414 16.64 -10.41 45.51
CA GLU A 414 17.23 -10.25 44.19
C GLU A 414 16.92 -11.47 43.32
N VAL A 415 16.36 -11.24 42.14
CA VAL A 415 16.03 -12.28 41.16
C VAL A 415 16.68 -11.93 39.83
N ILE A 416 17.46 -12.86 39.30
CA ILE A 416 18.23 -12.69 38.07
C ILE A 416 17.80 -13.76 37.06
N ILE A 417 17.27 -13.35 35.93
CA ILE A 417 17.10 -14.20 34.76
C ILE A 417 18.44 -14.30 34.04
N VAL A 418 18.94 -15.51 33.80
CA VAL A 418 20.14 -15.78 33.01
C VAL A 418 19.70 -16.34 31.65
N TYR A 419 19.93 -15.57 30.59
CA TYR A 419 19.51 -15.94 29.24
C TYR A 419 20.66 -15.92 28.24
N ARG A 420 20.76 -16.99 27.45
CA ARG A 420 21.88 -17.21 26.52
C ARG A 420 21.84 -16.36 25.25
N ARG A 421 20.72 -15.67 24.96
CA ARG A 421 20.55 -14.77 23.79
C ARG A 421 20.27 -13.35 24.26
N SER A 422 19.97 -12.42 23.35
CA SER A 422 19.52 -11.08 23.73
C SER A 422 18.03 -11.05 24.08
N LYS A 423 17.56 -9.89 24.55
CA LYS A 423 16.17 -9.69 24.97
C LYS A 423 15.19 -9.86 23.80
N GLU A 424 15.60 -9.45 22.60
CA GLU A 424 14.82 -9.54 21.36
C GLU A 424 14.49 -10.99 20.97
N GLU A 425 15.35 -11.95 21.33
CA GLU A 425 15.08 -13.38 21.10
C GLU A 425 14.39 -14.09 22.27
N MET A 426 13.97 -13.38 23.33
CA MET A 426 13.18 -14.00 24.41
C MET A 426 11.82 -14.45 23.88
N PRO A 427 11.45 -15.73 24.02
CA PRO A 427 10.14 -16.22 23.56
C PRO A 427 8.98 -15.89 24.51
N ALA A 428 9.24 -15.29 25.68
CA ALA A 428 8.19 -14.86 26.59
C ALA A 428 7.37 -13.70 26.01
N ILE A 429 6.15 -13.50 26.52
CA ILE A 429 5.30 -12.41 26.05
C ILE A 429 5.93 -11.07 26.45
N SER A 430 6.09 -10.14 25.50
CA SER A 430 6.86 -8.90 25.70
C SER A 430 6.40 -8.06 26.90
N HIS A 431 5.09 -7.86 27.09
CA HIS A 431 4.58 -7.11 28.25
C HIS A 431 4.86 -7.83 29.58
N GLU A 432 4.92 -9.16 29.63
CA GLU A 432 5.28 -9.90 30.84
C GLU A 432 6.77 -9.76 31.17
N ILE A 433 7.63 -9.60 30.16
CA ILE A 433 9.05 -9.27 30.35
C ILE A 433 9.18 -7.87 30.96
N GLU A 434 8.48 -6.89 30.39
CA GLU A 434 8.46 -5.52 30.90
C GLU A 434 7.95 -5.46 32.35
N GLU A 435 6.87 -6.19 32.65
CA GLU A 435 6.31 -6.24 34.01
C GLU A 435 7.22 -6.95 35.02
N ALA A 436 8.01 -7.94 34.59
CA ALA A 436 9.02 -8.56 35.45
C ALA A 436 10.13 -7.57 35.79
N GLU A 437 10.63 -6.80 34.82
CA GLU A 437 11.62 -5.73 35.05
C GLU A 437 11.06 -4.62 35.94
N ASN A 438 9.79 -4.24 35.75
CA ASN A 438 9.10 -3.26 36.61
C ASN A 438 8.99 -3.73 38.06
N GLU A 439 8.86 -5.04 38.29
CA GLU A 439 8.91 -5.66 39.63
C GLU A 439 10.34 -5.82 40.20
N GLY A 440 11.37 -5.47 39.43
CA GLY A 440 12.78 -5.50 39.86
C GLY A 440 13.55 -6.75 39.45
N VAL A 441 13.01 -7.61 38.56
CA VAL A 441 13.74 -8.75 38.01
C VAL A 441 14.85 -8.26 37.08
N GLN A 442 16.09 -8.70 37.34
CA GLN A 442 17.23 -8.39 36.48
C GLN A 442 17.33 -9.41 35.34
N ILE A 443 17.61 -8.97 34.12
CA ILE A 443 17.80 -9.87 32.96
C ILE A 443 19.25 -9.82 32.50
N HIS A 444 20.00 -10.86 32.84
CA HIS A 444 21.39 -11.07 32.41
C HIS A 444 21.40 -11.84 31.08
N ILE A 445 21.45 -11.09 29.98
CA ILE A 445 21.49 -11.62 28.62
C ILE A 445 22.87 -12.15 28.23
N LEU A 446 22.94 -12.83 27.09
CA LEU A 446 24.18 -13.36 26.50
C LEU A 446 25.03 -14.17 27.49
N SER A 447 24.37 -14.95 28.34
CA SER A 447 25.00 -15.71 29.42
C SER A 447 24.41 -17.11 29.50
N SER A 448 25.26 -18.13 29.58
CA SER A 448 24.81 -19.51 29.76
C SER A 448 25.53 -20.15 30.93
N PRO A 449 24.82 -20.80 31.87
CA PRO A 449 25.47 -21.53 32.95
C PRO A 449 26.20 -22.76 32.40
N ILE A 450 27.40 -23.00 32.92
CA ILE A 450 28.24 -24.17 32.62
C ILE A 450 28.48 -25.04 33.85
N LYS A 451 28.29 -24.50 35.06
CA LYS A 451 28.45 -25.22 36.33
C LYS A 451 27.65 -24.55 37.45
N ILE A 452 27.09 -25.35 38.35
CA ILE A 452 26.47 -24.88 39.59
C ILE A 452 27.47 -25.05 40.74
N LEU A 453 27.76 -23.95 41.43
CA LEU A 453 28.65 -23.93 42.58
C LEU A 453 27.88 -24.33 43.83
N GLN A 454 28.44 -25.26 44.60
CA GLN A 454 27.81 -25.78 45.81
C GLN A 454 28.76 -25.80 47.01
N GLU A 455 28.20 -25.57 48.19
CA GLU A 455 28.86 -25.75 49.48
C GLU A 455 28.04 -26.75 50.31
N LYS A 456 28.65 -27.87 50.72
CA LYS A 456 27.99 -28.96 51.47
C LYS A 456 26.70 -29.49 50.79
N GLY A 457 26.68 -29.53 49.46
CA GLY A 457 25.54 -30.01 48.68
C GLY A 457 24.40 -29.01 48.51
N VAL A 458 24.61 -27.73 48.85
CA VAL A 458 23.63 -26.65 48.70
C VAL A 458 24.20 -25.61 47.73
N VAL A 459 23.36 -25.06 46.86
CA VAL A 459 23.72 -23.98 45.93
C VAL A 459 24.35 -22.80 46.67
N LYS A 460 25.44 -22.26 46.09
CA LYS A 460 26.12 -21.03 46.50
C LYS A 460 26.34 -20.05 45.33
N GLY A 461 26.22 -20.54 44.09
CA GLY A 461 26.38 -19.72 42.90
C GLY A 461 26.31 -20.54 41.62
N LEU A 462 26.56 -19.87 40.50
CA LEU A 462 26.65 -20.46 39.18
C LEU A 462 27.82 -19.84 38.41
N THR A 463 28.59 -20.68 37.73
CA THR A 463 29.58 -20.23 36.75
C THR A 463 28.90 -20.17 35.39
N CYS A 464 28.94 -19.00 34.77
CA CYS A 464 28.41 -18.72 33.45
C CYS A 464 29.55 -18.51 32.45
N LEU A 465 29.24 -18.73 31.18
CA LEU A 465 30.06 -18.36 30.03
C LEU A 465 29.34 -17.27 29.23
N LYS A 466 30.09 -16.27 28.74
CA LYS A 466 29.51 -15.25 27.86
C LYS A 466 29.22 -15.84 26.49
N MET A 467 28.15 -15.34 25.89
CA MET A 467 27.67 -15.70 24.56
C MET A 467 27.76 -14.49 23.63
N GLN A 468 27.89 -14.76 22.34
CA GLN A 468 27.64 -13.79 21.27
C GLN A 468 26.56 -14.33 20.33
N LEU A 469 25.86 -13.46 19.63
CA LEU A 469 24.85 -13.86 18.66
C LEU A 469 25.50 -14.21 17.32
N GLY A 470 25.33 -15.45 16.87
CA GLY A 470 25.65 -15.90 15.52
C GLY A 470 24.47 -15.72 14.57
N GLU A 471 24.48 -16.54 13.52
CA GLU A 471 23.42 -16.57 12.50
C GLU A 471 22.07 -17.05 13.09
N PRO A 472 20.93 -16.60 12.52
CA PRO A 472 19.61 -17.15 12.83
C PRO A 472 19.51 -18.68 12.70
N ASP A 473 18.78 -19.32 13.61
CA ASP A 473 18.35 -20.72 13.50
C ASP A 473 17.09 -20.86 12.63
N GLU A 474 16.59 -22.09 12.44
CA GLU A 474 15.37 -22.38 11.66
C GLU A 474 14.13 -21.66 12.19
N SER A 475 14.13 -21.25 13.47
CA SER A 475 13.05 -20.45 14.06
C SER A 475 13.21 -18.94 13.83
N GLY A 476 14.26 -18.52 13.12
CA GLY A 476 14.62 -17.11 12.89
C GLY A 476 15.35 -16.46 14.05
N ARG A 477 15.57 -17.16 15.18
CA ARG A 477 16.26 -16.62 16.35
C ARG A 477 17.76 -16.79 16.21
N ARG A 478 18.53 -15.77 16.53
CA ARG A 478 20.00 -15.83 16.47
C ARG A 478 20.55 -16.91 17.41
N ARG A 479 21.49 -17.71 16.90
CA ARG A 479 22.12 -18.79 17.67
C ARG A 479 23.10 -18.21 18.69
N PRO A 480 23.07 -18.65 19.95
CA PRO A 480 24.10 -18.28 20.91
C PRO A 480 25.39 -19.04 20.60
N VAL A 481 26.51 -18.33 20.53
CA VAL A 481 27.86 -18.87 20.30
C VAL A 481 28.72 -18.57 21.53
N PRO A 482 29.35 -19.58 22.15
CA PRO A 482 30.18 -19.37 23.33
C PRO A 482 31.41 -18.52 23.00
N ILE A 483 31.74 -17.57 23.88
CA ILE A 483 33.00 -16.83 23.85
C ILE A 483 33.99 -17.60 24.73
N PRO A 484 35.09 -18.15 24.19
CA PRO A 484 36.11 -18.85 25.00
C PRO A 484 36.72 -17.93 26.08
N ASP A 485 37.17 -18.53 27.18
CA ASP A 485 37.87 -17.86 28.28
C ASP A 485 37.13 -16.64 28.87
N SER A 486 35.80 -16.72 28.90
CA SER A 486 34.89 -15.64 29.33
C SER A 486 34.07 -15.99 30.57
N GLU A 487 34.50 -16.99 31.33
CA GLU A 487 33.81 -17.50 32.50
C GLU A 487 33.71 -16.44 33.60
N PHE A 488 32.55 -16.41 34.26
CA PHE A 488 32.31 -15.55 35.42
C PHE A 488 31.29 -16.19 36.36
N ASP A 489 31.39 -15.87 37.65
CA ASP A 489 30.49 -16.41 38.67
C ASP A 489 29.40 -15.41 39.04
N ILE A 490 28.18 -15.92 39.25
CA ILE A 490 27.06 -15.20 39.86
C ILE A 490 26.73 -15.89 41.19
N GLU A 491 26.80 -15.15 42.29
CA GLU A 491 26.53 -15.69 43.62
C GLU A 491 25.02 -15.70 43.90
N VAL A 492 24.45 -16.88 44.16
CA VAL A 492 23.02 -17.07 44.40
C VAL A 492 22.76 -18.19 45.41
N ASP A 493 21.60 -18.15 46.05
CA ASP A 493 21.18 -19.13 47.05
C ASP A 493 20.32 -20.26 46.45
N THR A 494 19.68 -19.99 45.31
CA THR A 494 18.76 -20.90 44.60
C THR A 494 18.92 -20.75 43.09
N VAL A 495 18.82 -21.87 42.37
CA VAL A 495 18.76 -21.91 40.90
C VAL A 495 17.44 -22.55 40.46
N ILE A 496 16.72 -21.92 39.54
CA ILE A 496 15.51 -22.45 38.92
C ILE A 496 15.76 -22.64 37.42
N VAL A 497 15.66 -23.87 36.94
CA VAL A 497 15.92 -24.24 35.54
C VAL A 497 14.62 -24.16 34.71
N ALA A 498 14.58 -23.25 33.73
CA ALA A 498 13.42 -22.93 32.90
C ALA A 498 13.76 -22.95 31.39
N ILE A 499 14.52 -23.97 30.95
CA ILE A 499 15.11 -24.04 29.59
C ILE A 499 14.26 -24.80 28.56
N GLY A 500 13.03 -25.17 28.91
CA GLY A 500 12.09 -25.87 28.04
C GLY A 500 11.41 -27.05 28.73
N GLN A 501 10.46 -27.64 28.04
CA GLN A 501 9.63 -28.74 28.55
C GLN A 501 9.64 -29.91 27.56
N GLY A 502 9.13 -31.06 27.97
CA GLY A 502 9.02 -32.27 27.17
C GLY A 502 8.07 -33.28 27.79
N ILE A 503 8.13 -34.51 27.28
CA ILE A 503 7.49 -35.69 27.85
C ILE A 503 8.62 -36.57 28.37
N ASP A 504 8.52 -37.00 29.63
CA ASP A 504 9.46 -37.98 30.17
C ASP A 504 9.23 -39.32 29.45
N PRO A 505 10.28 -40.01 28.92
CA PRO A 505 10.13 -41.35 28.38
C PRO A 505 9.43 -42.36 29.31
N ALA A 506 9.49 -42.15 30.63
CA ALA A 506 8.75 -42.94 31.61
C ALA A 506 7.22 -42.76 31.52
N ASP A 507 6.76 -41.66 30.92
CA ASP A 507 5.35 -41.35 30.67
C ASP A 507 4.90 -41.76 29.25
N TYR A 508 5.71 -42.52 28.50
CA TYR A 508 5.33 -42.97 27.17
C TYR A 508 4.25 -44.06 27.23
N PHE A 509 3.28 -43.95 26.33
CA PHE A 509 2.27 -44.97 26.08
C PHE A 509 2.87 -46.10 25.26
N GLU A 510 2.77 -47.32 25.74
CA GLU A 510 3.22 -48.49 25.01
C GLU A 510 2.43 -48.65 23.70
N GLY A 511 3.13 -48.97 22.61
CA GLY A 511 2.52 -49.18 21.28
C GLY A 511 2.26 -47.91 20.46
N LEU A 512 2.52 -46.71 20.99
CA LEU A 512 2.50 -45.47 20.22
C LEU A 512 3.88 -45.12 19.65
N GLU A 513 3.87 -44.48 18.48
CA GLU A 513 5.07 -43.88 17.90
C GLU A 513 5.32 -42.48 18.46
N TYR A 514 6.61 -42.12 18.55
CA TYR A 514 7.07 -40.83 19.05
C TYR A 514 7.98 -40.16 18.02
N SER A 515 7.89 -38.83 17.93
CA SER A 515 8.76 -38.03 17.09
C SER A 515 10.21 -38.07 17.59
N ARG A 516 11.16 -37.63 16.75
CA ARG A 516 12.57 -37.44 17.16
C ARG A 516 12.74 -36.49 18.35
N TRP A 517 11.73 -35.67 18.65
CA TRP A 517 11.72 -34.71 19.74
C TRP A 517 11.10 -35.25 21.03
N GLY A 518 10.66 -36.51 21.02
CA GLY A 518 10.04 -37.17 22.17
C GLY A 518 8.60 -36.76 22.44
N THR A 519 7.90 -36.22 21.43
CA THR A 519 6.46 -35.95 21.45
C THR A 519 5.69 -37.08 20.76
N ILE A 520 4.39 -37.25 21.03
CA ILE A 520 3.57 -38.28 20.38
C ILE A 520 3.54 -37.99 18.87
N ALA A 521 3.81 -39.00 18.05
CA ALA A 521 3.67 -38.90 16.61
C ALA A 521 2.19 -39.01 16.23
N ALA A 522 1.65 -37.94 15.64
CA ALA A 522 0.31 -37.89 15.09
C ALA A 522 0.38 -37.20 13.73
N ASP A 523 -0.53 -37.55 12.84
CA ASP A 523 -0.65 -36.92 11.53
C ASP A 523 -1.13 -35.46 11.66
N ASP A 524 -0.45 -34.52 11.01
CA ASP A 524 -0.69 -33.07 11.17
C ASP A 524 -2.08 -32.62 10.69
N LEU A 525 -2.71 -33.39 9.79
CA LEU A 525 -4.02 -33.06 9.20
C LEU A 525 -5.16 -33.73 9.96
N THR A 526 -5.00 -35.01 10.29
CA THR A 526 -6.05 -35.87 10.85
C THR A 526 -5.94 -36.03 12.36
N TYR A 527 -4.82 -35.64 12.97
CA TYR A 527 -4.51 -35.83 14.40
C TYR A 527 -4.50 -37.30 14.85
N GLN A 528 -4.59 -38.25 13.91
CA GLN A 528 -4.58 -39.69 14.21
C GLN A 528 -3.15 -40.14 14.51
N THR A 529 -3.01 -40.98 15.53
CA THR A 529 -1.72 -41.59 15.91
C THR A 529 -1.45 -42.86 15.09
N SER A 530 -0.37 -43.57 15.42
CA SER A 530 -0.09 -44.91 14.86
C SER A 530 -1.17 -45.96 15.18
N VAL A 531 -2.07 -45.70 16.14
CA VAL A 531 -3.15 -46.59 16.54
C VAL A 531 -4.50 -46.05 16.05
N THR A 532 -5.21 -46.84 15.24
CA THR A 532 -6.54 -46.49 14.73
C THR A 532 -7.54 -46.26 15.88
N GLY A 533 -8.30 -45.17 15.79
CA GLY A 533 -9.23 -44.74 16.85
C GLY A 533 -8.58 -43.96 17.99
N VAL A 534 -7.25 -43.81 18.00
CA VAL A 534 -6.51 -42.97 18.95
C VAL A 534 -5.97 -41.74 18.23
N PHE A 535 -6.32 -40.57 18.76
CA PHE A 535 -5.92 -39.25 18.27
C PHE A 535 -5.08 -38.55 19.35
N ALA A 536 -4.22 -37.62 18.97
CA ALA A 536 -3.41 -36.85 19.92
C ALA A 536 -3.28 -35.40 19.50
N GLY A 537 -3.15 -34.48 20.47
CA GLY A 537 -3.03 -33.06 20.18
C GLY A 537 -2.53 -32.22 21.35
N GLY A 538 -2.43 -30.90 21.12
CA GLY A 538 -1.83 -29.95 22.04
C GLY A 538 -0.32 -30.18 22.22
N ASP A 539 0.19 -29.76 23.37
CA ASP A 539 1.64 -29.78 23.64
C ASP A 539 2.23 -31.20 23.66
N ALA A 540 1.40 -32.25 23.80
CA ALA A 540 1.84 -33.64 23.69
C ALA A 540 2.33 -34.02 22.29
N VAL A 541 1.89 -33.30 21.25
CA VAL A 541 2.26 -33.52 19.85
C VAL A 541 3.20 -32.42 19.37
N SER A 542 2.79 -31.16 19.52
CA SER A 542 3.55 -30.01 19.02
C SER A 542 4.81 -29.67 19.84
N GLY A 543 4.90 -30.20 21.06
CA GLY A 543 5.75 -29.64 22.10
C GLY A 543 5.18 -28.31 22.64
N PRO A 544 5.90 -27.68 23.59
CA PRO A 544 5.40 -26.52 24.32
C PRO A 544 5.04 -25.35 23.41
N ALA A 545 3.79 -24.90 23.50
CA ALA A 545 3.25 -23.86 22.64
C ALA A 545 2.53 -22.76 23.45
N THR A 546 1.39 -22.27 22.96
CA THR A 546 0.54 -21.29 23.67
C THR A 546 -0.81 -21.91 23.96
N VAL A 547 -1.49 -21.42 25.01
CA VAL A 547 -2.82 -21.92 25.41
C VAL A 547 -3.81 -21.91 24.23
N VAL A 548 -3.84 -20.84 23.45
CA VAL A 548 -4.74 -20.72 22.29
C VAL A 548 -4.41 -21.75 21.19
N LYS A 549 -3.15 -22.14 21.01
CA LYS A 549 -2.76 -23.21 20.07
C LYS A 549 -3.24 -24.58 20.57
N ALA A 550 -3.14 -24.84 21.88
CA ALA A 550 -3.66 -26.07 22.47
C ALA A 550 -5.19 -26.17 22.29
N VAL A 551 -5.93 -25.07 22.53
CA VAL A 551 -7.37 -24.99 22.25
C VAL A 551 -7.66 -25.29 20.77
N GLY A 552 -6.95 -24.63 19.85
CA GLY A 552 -7.09 -24.86 18.41
C GLY A 552 -6.85 -26.32 18.01
N SER A 553 -5.81 -26.95 18.58
CA SER A 553 -5.52 -28.37 18.36
C SER A 553 -6.65 -29.28 18.85
N GLY A 554 -7.23 -29.00 20.02
CA GLY A 554 -8.37 -29.77 20.54
C GLY A 554 -9.60 -29.69 19.63
N LYS A 555 -9.91 -28.49 19.11
CA LYS A 555 -11.03 -28.28 18.16
C LYS A 555 -10.83 -29.04 16.85
N LYS A 556 -9.63 -28.97 16.28
CA LYS A 556 -9.31 -29.72 15.04
C LYS A 556 -9.38 -31.23 15.25
N ALA A 557 -8.87 -31.72 16.39
CA ALA A 557 -8.99 -33.12 16.76
C ALA A 557 -10.45 -33.57 16.95
N ALA A 558 -11.30 -32.74 17.58
CA ALA A 558 -12.74 -33.03 17.70
C ALA A 558 -13.40 -33.22 16.33
N ARG A 559 -13.09 -32.36 15.35
CA ARG A 559 -13.60 -32.48 13.98
C ARG A 559 -13.08 -33.76 13.29
N ALA A 560 -11.82 -34.12 13.48
CA ALA A 560 -11.26 -35.35 12.94
C ALA A 560 -11.92 -36.61 13.55
N ILE A 561 -12.15 -36.60 14.85
CA ILE A 561 -12.87 -37.66 15.57
C ILE A 561 -14.30 -37.79 15.06
N ASP A 562 -15.02 -36.68 14.87
CA ASP A 562 -16.37 -36.70 14.31
C ASP A 562 -16.41 -37.35 12.91
N LEU A 563 -15.48 -36.99 12.03
CA LEU A 563 -15.37 -37.61 10.70
C LEU A 563 -15.04 -39.10 10.78
N PHE A 564 -14.13 -39.47 11.67
CA PHE A 564 -13.76 -40.87 11.92
C PHE A 564 -14.97 -41.70 12.36
N LEU A 565 -15.73 -41.21 13.35
CA LEU A 565 -16.90 -41.90 13.89
C LEU A 565 -18.06 -42.00 12.87
N GLN A 566 -18.12 -41.08 11.91
CA GLN A 566 -19.05 -41.13 10.78
C GLN A 566 -18.57 -42.00 9.61
N GLY A 567 -17.35 -42.57 9.68
CA GLY A 567 -16.76 -43.33 8.58
C GLY A 567 -16.46 -42.47 7.34
N LYS A 568 -16.26 -41.16 7.52
CA LYS A 568 -15.90 -40.23 6.46
C LYS A 568 -14.38 -40.12 6.32
N ASP A 569 -13.95 -39.70 5.14
CA ASP A 569 -12.54 -39.40 4.87
C ASP A 569 -12.04 -38.28 5.81
N LEU A 570 -11.00 -38.58 6.60
CA LEU A 570 -10.42 -37.67 7.58
C LEU A 570 -9.74 -36.47 6.91
N ALA A 571 -9.20 -36.65 5.70
CA ALA A 571 -8.57 -35.57 4.95
C ALA A 571 -9.58 -34.46 4.60
N LYS A 572 -10.89 -34.78 4.50
CA LYS A 572 -11.95 -33.77 4.31
C LYS A 572 -12.12 -32.84 5.52
N GLY A 573 -11.64 -33.24 6.69
CA GLY A 573 -11.57 -32.35 7.86
C GLY A 573 -10.49 -31.28 7.73
N ALA A 574 -9.47 -31.55 6.92
CA ALA A 574 -8.30 -30.69 6.71
C ALA A 574 -8.34 -29.91 5.38
N LEU A 575 -9.21 -30.29 4.44
CA LEU A 575 -9.54 -29.52 3.24
C LEU A 575 -10.37 -28.28 3.62
N GLU A 576 -9.75 -27.32 4.30
CA GLU A 576 -10.29 -25.96 4.34
C GLU A 576 -10.11 -25.35 2.95
N LYS A 577 -11.19 -24.75 2.42
CA LYS A 577 -11.06 -23.90 1.21
C LYS A 577 -9.96 -22.86 1.45
N PRO A 578 -9.26 -22.41 0.39
CA PRO A 578 -8.33 -21.30 0.50
C PRO A 578 -8.99 -20.13 1.24
N THR A 579 -8.40 -19.70 2.37
CA THR A 579 -8.95 -18.61 3.15
C THR A 579 -8.52 -17.28 2.52
N ILE A 580 -9.44 -16.62 1.81
CA ILE A 580 -9.24 -15.23 1.38
C ILE A 580 -9.06 -14.38 2.64
N THR A 581 -7.92 -13.71 2.76
CA THR A 581 -7.59 -12.90 3.93
C THR A 581 -7.82 -11.44 3.61
N ALA A 582 -8.79 -10.82 4.28
CA ALA A 582 -9.13 -9.42 4.03
C ALA A 582 -7.95 -8.48 4.35
N SER A 583 -7.75 -7.48 3.51
CA SER A 583 -6.73 -6.45 3.67
C SER A 583 -7.27 -5.09 3.23
N VAL A 584 -6.72 -4.02 3.80
CA VAL A 584 -7.17 -2.65 3.54
C VAL A 584 -5.98 -1.83 3.04
N GLU A 585 -6.24 -0.93 2.10
CA GLU A 585 -5.31 0.13 1.74
C GLU A 585 -5.28 1.20 2.82
N ILE A 586 -4.11 1.39 3.43
CA ILE A 586 -3.94 2.26 4.58
C ILE A 586 -3.89 3.73 4.18
N GLU A 587 -3.42 4.03 2.97
CA GLU A 587 -3.36 5.38 2.44
C GLU A 587 -4.78 5.97 2.32
N GLY A 588 -5.03 7.05 3.05
CA GLY A 588 -6.33 7.74 3.11
C GLY A 588 -7.36 7.14 4.05
N ALA A 589 -7.03 6.11 4.84
CA ALA A 589 -7.96 5.55 5.83
C ALA A 589 -8.24 6.57 6.94
N LYS A 590 -9.50 7.06 7.02
CA LYS A 590 -9.96 7.88 8.14
C LYS A 590 -10.03 7.01 9.40
N VAL A 591 -9.13 7.25 10.35
CA VAL A 591 -9.08 6.53 11.62
C VAL A 591 -9.28 7.50 12.79
N SER A 592 -9.80 6.99 13.90
CA SER A 592 -9.83 7.73 15.17
C SER A 592 -8.41 8.05 15.64
N ASP A 593 -8.18 9.27 16.13
CA ASP A 593 -6.90 9.72 16.73
C ASP A 593 -6.66 9.14 18.14
N GLU A 594 -7.59 8.34 18.65
CA GLU A 594 -7.47 7.69 19.97
C GLU A 594 -6.30 6.71 20.02
N ARG A 595 -5.47 6.87 21.05
CA ARG A 595 -4.36 5.95 21.36
C ARG A 595 -4.90 4.66 21.97
N ARG A 596 -4.13 3.57 21.82
CA ARG A 596 -4.44 2.30 22.49
C ARG A 596 -4.54 2.51 23.99
N ALA A 597 -5.60 2.00 24.60
CA ALA A 597 -5.78 2.05 26.04
C ALA A 597 -4.75 1.13 26.74
N PRO A 598 -3.97 1.63 27.73
CA PRO A 598 -3.10 0.78 28.54
C PRO A 598 -3.95 -0.10 29.45
N MET A 599 -3.49 -1.32 29.73
CA MET A 599 -4.13 -2.19 30.73
C MET A 599 -4.01 -1.55 32.11
N PRO A 600 -5.10 -1.36 32.87
CA PRO A 600 -5.01 -1.00 34.28
C PRO A 600 -4.27 -2.07 35.07
N MET A 601 -3.28 -1.64 35.87
CA MET A 601 -2.41 -2.54 36.62
C MET A 601 -2.50 -2.25 38.12
N LEU A 602 -2.28 -3.28 38.93
CA LEU A 602 -2.02 -3.13 40.35
C LEU A 602 -0.68 -2.40 40.56
N GLU A 603 -0.65 -1.46 41.49
CA GLU A 603 0.55 -0.71 41.85
C GLU A 603 1.67 -1.64 42.35
N ILE A 604 2.92 -1.39 41.94
CA ILE A 604 4.07 -2.27 42.26
C ILE A 604 4.19 -2.56 43.77
N LYS A 605 3.98 -1.55 44.62
CA LYS A 605 4.03 -1.67 46.08
C LYS A 605 3.02 -2.69 46.63
N ASP A 606 1.92 -2.92 45.92
CA ASP A 606 0.82 -3.79 46.32
C ASP A 606 0.95 -5.21 45.72
N ARG A 607 1.97 -5.47 44.89
CA ARG A 607 2.26 -6.78 44.26
C ARG A 607 3.08 -7.73 45.14
N GLN A 608 2.81 -7.72 46.44
CA GLN A 608 3.53 -8.55 47.43
C GLN A 608 2.94 -9.97 47.57
N ASP A 609 1.73 -10.17 47.06
CA ASP A 609 1.00 -11.43 47.13
C ASP A 609 0.59 -11.91 45.72
N PHE A 610 -0.28 -12.91 45.67
CA PHE A 610 -0.76 -13.52 44.44
C PHE A 610 -2.06 -12.89 43.92
N LYS A 611 -2.43 -11.68 44.36
CA LYS A 611 -3.54 -10.94 43.75
C LYS A 611 -3.30 -10.72 42.26
N GLU A 612 -4.39 -10.71 41.50
CA GLU A 612 -4.35 -10.47 40.07
C GLU A 612 -3.72 -9.10 39.77
N VAL A 613 -2.71 -9.07 38.90
CA VAL A 613 -1.91 -7.86 38.64
C VAL A 613 -2.55 -6.99 37.57
N GLU A 614 -2.98 -7.58 36.47
CA GLU A 614 -3.79 -6.86 35.47
C GLU A 614 -5.23 -6.76 35.99
N LEU A 615 -5.84 -5.57 35.96
CA LEU A 615 -7.16 -5.31 36.58
C LEU A 615 -8.33 -5.32 35.58
N GLY A 616 -8.04 -5.39 34.28
CA GLY A 616 -9.07 -5.39 33.23
C GLY A 616 -9.55 -3.99 32.85
N PHE A 617 -10.31 -3.89 31.76
CA PHE A 617 -10.93 -2.64 31.32
C PHE A 617 -12.30 -2.43 31.98
N ASP A 618 -12.64 -1.16 32.23
CA ASP A 618 -14.03 -0.78 32.45
C ASP A 618 -14.79 -0.65 31.12
N GLU A 619 -16.11 -0.49 31.19
CA GLU A 619 -16.96 -0.40 29.99
C GLU A 619 -16.57 0.78 29.09
N THR A 620 -16.30 1.95 29.68
CA THR A 620 -15.94 3.16 28.93
C THR A 620 -14.66 2.95 28.13
N THR A 621 -13.63 2.39 28.78
CA THR A 621 -12.34 2.10 28.17
C THR A 621 -12.46 1.01 27.11
N ALA A 622 -13.20 -0.07 27.40
CA ALA A 622 -13.42 -1.15 26.46
C ALA A 622 -14.14 -0.67 25.18
N ARG A 623 -15.16 0.18 25.31
CA ARG A 623 -15.87 0.73 24.15
C ARG A 623 -15.01 1.70 23.35
N ALA A 624 -14.24 2.55 24.01
CA ALA A 624 -13.27 3.43 23.34
C ALA A 624 -12.20 2.63 22.58
N GLU A 625 -11.61 1.62 23.20
CA GLU A 625 -10.62 0.76 22.53
C GLU A 625 -11.25 -0.03 21.37
N ALA A 626 -12.49 -0.49 21.51
CA ALA A 626 -13.22 -1.16 20.44
C ALA A 626 -13.53 -0.22 19.25
N ASN A 627 -13.81 1.07 19.50
CA ASN A 627 -14.00 2.09 18.46
C ASN A 627 -12.76 2.29 17.56
N ARG A 628 -11.56 1.91 18.03
CA ARG A 628 -10.34 1.98 17.21
C ARG A 628 -10.31 0.96 16.07
N CYS A 629 -11.15 -0.07 16.11
CA CYS A 629 -11.23 -1.10 15.08
C CYS A 629 -11.73 -0.53 13.74
N ILE A 630 -10.91 -0.69 12.69
CA ILE A 630 -11.19 -0.14 11.35
C ILE A 630 -12.11 -1.02 10.48
N ASN A 631 -12.64 -2.12 11.04
CA ASN A 631 -13.46 -3.09 10.29
C ASN A 631 -12.83 -3.51 8.96
N CYS A 632 -11.61 -4.02 9.03
CA CYS A 632 -10.79 -4.32 7.85
C CYS A 632 -11.33 -5.45 6.95
N ALA A 633 -12.39 -6.15 7.34
CA ALA A 633 -12.95 -7.26 6.58
C ALA A 633 -14.46 -7.12 6.43
N ILE A 634 -14.97 -7.62 5.31
CA ILE A 634 -16.38 -7.80 4.97
C ILE A 634 -16.54 -9.29 4.67
N SER A 635 -17.50 -9.95 5.30
CA SER A 635 -17.73 -11.39 5.14
C SER A 635 -19.22 -11.68 5.08
N ASN A 636 -19.61 -12.87 4.59
CA ASN A 636 -21.01 -13.33 4.54
C ASN A 636 -21.64 -13.57 5.91
N MET A 637 -20.99 -13.16 6.99
CA MET A 637 -21.48 -13.38 8.34
C MET A 637 -22.28 -12.17 8.79
N GLY A 638 -23.60 -12.37 8.90
CA GLY A 638 -24.59 -11.51 9.57
C GLY A 638 -24.23 -10.04 9.63
N VAL A 639 -24.63 -9.26 8.61
CA VAL A 639 -24.50 -7.81 8.65
C VAL A 639 -25.70 -7.24 9.39
N ASN A 640 -25.45 -6.45 10.44
CA ASN A 640 -26.47 -5.60 11.03
C ASN A 640 -26.40 -4.23 10.35
N VAL A 641 -27.47 -3.84 9.67
CA VAL A 641 -27.59 -2.52 9.03
C VAL A 641 -28.66 -1.74 9.80
N TYR A 642 -28.29 -0.58 10.34
CA TYR A 642 -29.17 0.24 11.20
C TYR A 642 -29.75 -0.48 12.42
N GLY A 643 -29.02 -1.47 12.96
CA GLY A 643 -29.46 -2.23 14.14
C GLY A 643 -30.41 -3.38 13.83
N GLU A 644 -30.74 -3.62 12.56
CA GLU A 644 -31.52 -4.77 12.12
C GLU A 644 -30.63 -5.78 11.39
N THR A 645 -30.85 -7.07 11.66
CA THR A 645 -30.15 -8.16 10.97
C THR A 645 -30.71 -8.29 9.57
N VAL A 646 -29.86 -8.14 8.56
CA VAL A 646 -30.26 -8.34 7.16
C VAL A 646 -30.71 -9.79 6.96
N ASP A 647 -31.81 -9.97 6.24
CA ASP A 647 -32.31 -11.29 5.86
C ASP A 647 -31.17 -12.14 5.25
N PRO A 648 -30.96 -13.39 5.72
CA PRO A 648 -29.84 -14.20 5.27
C PRO A 648 -29.78 -14.45 3.76
N ASN A 649 -30.94 -14.58 3.08
CA ASN A 649 -30.96 -14.79 1.63
C ASN A 649 -30.55 -13.51 0.90
N THR A 650 -31.07 -12.37 1.34
CA THR A 650 -30.69 -11.05 0.81
C THR A 650 -29.19 -10.79 1.00
N LEU A 651 -28.65 -11.10 2.17
CA LEU A 651 -27.22 -10.97 2.45
C LEU A 651 -26.39 -11.87 1.52
N ASN A 652 -26.80 -13.13 1.33
CA ASN A 652 -26.11 -14.06 0.44
C ASN A 652 -26.09 -13.57 -1.01
N GLU A 653 -27.21 -13.05 -1.52
CA GLU A 653 -27.28 -12.47 -2.87
C GLU A 653 -26.39 -11.24 -3.01
N MET A 654 -26.50 -10.29 -2.07
CA MET A 654 -25.66 -9.08 -2.05
C MET A 654 -24.17 -9.42 -2.04
N MET A 655 -23.78 -10.41 -1.23
CA MET A 655 -22.39 -10.82 -1.13
C MET A 655 -21.92 -11.58 -2.36
N ALA A 656 -22.76 -12.43 -2.96
CA ALA A 656 -22.42 -13.10 -4.22
C ALA A 656 -22.11 -12.09 -5.33
N HIS A 657 -22.89 -11.00 -5.41
CA HIS A 657 -22.61 -9.88 -6.30
C HIS A 657 -21.31 -9.17 -5.94
N TYR A 658 -21.11 -8.84 -4.66
CA TYR A 658 -19.90 -8.16 -4.19
C TYR A 658 -18.61 -8.94 -4.49
N VAL A 659 -18.58 -10.25 -4.24
CA VAL A 659 -17.41 -11.10 -4.49
C VAL A 659 -17.10 -11.18 -5.98
N ARG A 660 -18.12 -11.38 -6.82
CA ARG A 660 -17.94 -11.38 -8.26
C ARG A 660 -17.36 -10.06 -8.74
N ASP A 661 -17.94 -8.95 -8.28
CA ASP A 661 -17.49 -7.61 -8.63
C ASP A 661 -16.04 -7.36 -8.18
N GLU A 662 -15.66 -7.77 -6.97
CA GLU A 662 -14.29 -7.69 -6.46
C GLU A 662 -13.30 -8.52 -7.29
N ALA A 663 -13.68 -9.74 -7.65
CA ALA A 663 -12.83 -10.63 -8.41
C ALA A 663 -12.66 -10.15 -9.87
N GLU A 664 -13.74 -9.68 -10.51
CA GLU A 664 -13.68 -9.02 -11.83
C GLU A 664 -12.76 -7.79 -11.81
N ARG A 665 -12.91 -6.91 -10.81
CA ARG A 665 -12.01 -5.77 -10.60
C ARG A 665 -10.55 -6.20 -10.43
N GLY A 666 -10.31 -7.22 -9.62
CA GLY A 666 -8.97 -7.75 -9.38
C GLY A 666 -8.30 -8.27 -10.64
N VAL A 667 -9.02 -9.03 -11.47
CA VAL A 667 -8.52 -9.48 -12.79
C VAL A 667 -8.16 -8.29 -13.68
N ILE A 668 -9.06 -7.31 -13.79
CA ILE A 668 -8.83 -6.09 -14.59
C ILE A 668 -7.58 -5.34 -14.09
N LEU A 669 -7.46 -5.16 -12.77
CA LEU A 669 -6.32 -4.48 -12.15
C LEU A 669 -4.99 -5.19 -12.42
N VAL A 670 -4.94 -6.52 -12.27
CA VAL A 670 -3.71 -7.27 -12.54
C VAL A 670 -3.33 -7.17 -14.01
N LEU A 671 -4.27 -7.32 -14.94
CA LEU A 671 -3.97 -7.16 -16.37
C LEU A 671 -3.44 -5.78 -16.69
N ILE A 672 -4.08 -4.70 -16.21
CA ILE A 672 -3.62 -3.33 -16.44
C ILE A 672 -2.23 -3.11 -15.83
N ARG A 673 -2.01 -3.58 -14.60
CA ARG A 673 -0.73 -3.44 -13.88
C ARG A 673 0.43 -4.09 -14.63
N GLU A 674 0.20 -5.28 -15.17
CA GLU A 674 1.25 -6.11 -15.77
C GLU A 674 1.45 -5.83 -17.26
N THR A 675 0.36 -5.60 -18.01
CA THR A 675 0.39 -5.43 -19.47
C THR A 675 0.31 -3.97 -19.92
N GLY A 676 0.05 -3.04 -19.00
CA GLY A 676 -0.08 -1.61 -19.28
C GLY A 676 -1.51 -1.20 -19.67
N ALA A 677 -1.65 0.02 -20.17
CA ALA A 677 -2.95 0.61 -20.49
C ALA A 677 -3.64 -0.10 -21.68
N MET A 678 -4.95 -0.31 -21.57
CA MET A 678 -5.76 -1.04 -22.55
C MET A 678 -7.14 -0.40 -22.72
N THR A 679 -7.80 -0.64 -23.85
CA THR A 679 -9.21 -0.23 -24.03
C THR A 679 -10.15 -1.17 -23.26
N ALA A 680 -11.35 -0.69 -22.92
CA ALA A 680 -12.39 -1.52 -22.30
C ALA A 680 -12.78 -2.72 -23.18
N GLU A 681 -12.74 -2.56 -24.50
CA GLU A 681 -12.96 -3.64 -25.47
C GLU A 681 -11.88 -4.72 -25.35
N THR A 682 -10.60 -4.34 -25.35
CA THR A 682 -9.50 -5.31 -25.22
C THR A 682 -9.48 -5.97 -23.84
N LEU A 683 -9.84 -5.25 -22.78
CA LEU A 683 -10.02 -5.85 -21.45
C LEU A 683 -11.17 -6.86 -21.45
N ALA A 684 -12.30 -6.54 -22.09
CA ALA A 684 -13.43 -7.46 -22.21
C ALA A 684 -13.04 -8.75 -22.95
N GLU A 685 -12.33 -8.62 -24.07
CA GLU A 685 -11.81 -9.77 -24.84
C GLU A 685 -10.82 -10.63 -24.03
N LYS A 686 -9.89 -9.98 -23.32
CA LYS A 686 -8.85 -10.71 -22.56
C LYS A 686 -9.37 -11.34 -21.28
N THR A 687 -10.39 -10.77 -20.64
CA THR A 687 -10.96 -11.27 -19.38
C THR A 687 -12.18 -12.14 -19.57
N GLY A 688 -12.86 -12.05 -20.71
CA GLY A 688 -14.20 -12.64 -20.90
C GLY A 688 -15.30 -11.93 -20.12
N ILE A 689 -15.01 -10.80 -19.47
CA ILE A 689 -16.01 -9.97 -18.77
C ILE A 689 -16.72 -9.11 -19.81
N ALA A 690 -18.04 -8.96 -19.71
CA ALA A 690 -18.82 -8.14 -20.62
C ALA A 690 -18.32 -6.67 -20.61
N GLN A 691 -18.23 -6.06 -21.80
CA GLN A 691 -17.62 -4.73 -21.97
C GLN A 691 -18.29 -3.64 -21.13
N ASP A 692 -19.61 -3.70 -20.95
CA ASP A 692 -20.38 -2.81 -20.09
C ASP A 692 -20.01 -2.95 -18.61
N ARG A 693 -19.78 -4.19 -18.14
CA ARG A 693 -19.28 -4.46 -16.77
C ARG A 693 -17.84 -4.01 -16.59
N VAL A 694 -16.96 -4.26 -17.56
CA VAL A 694 -15.59 -3.72 -17.55
C VAL A 694 -15.64 -2.20 -17.39
N PHE A 695 -16.47 -1.53 -18.17
CA PHE A 695 -16.65 -0.08 -18.08
C PHE A 695 -17.16 0.37 -16.69
N GLN A 696 -18.18 -0.29 -16.14
CA GLN A 696 -18.69 -0.01 -14.79
C GLN A 696 -17.59 -0.15 -13.72
N HIS A 697 -16.79 -1.22 -13.77
CA HIS A 697 -15.69 -1.43 -12.83
C HIS A 697 -14.61 -0.36 -12.96
N LEU A 698 -14.23 -0.01 -14.20
CA LEU A 698 -13.24 1.05 -14.44
C LEU A 698 -13.71 2.41 -13.88
N ILE A 699 -15.01 2.70 -13.92
CA ILE A 699 -15.60 3.87 -13.27
C ILE A 699 -15.52 3.75 -11.73
N MET A 700 -15.94 2.62 -11.17
CA MET A 700 -16.02 2.42 -9.71
C MET A 700 -14.65 2.39 -9.02
N MET A 701 -13.60 1.95 -9.70
CA MET A 701 -12.29 1.78 -9.10
C MET A 701 -11.47 3.09 -8.96
N LYS A 702 -11.97 4.24 -9.43
CA LYS A 702 -11.23 5.50 -9.33
C LYS A 702 -11.46 6.24 -8.00
N ARG A 703 -10.33 6.53 -7.33
CA ARG A 703 -10.17 7.39 -6.15
C ARG A 703 -10.05 8.89 -6.46
N ASN A 704 -10.25 9.33 -7.70
CA ASN A 704 -10.07 10.74 -8.08
C ASN A 704 -11.07 11.15 -9.16
N GLU A 705 -12.09 11.94 -8.79
CA GLU A 705 -13.15 12.42 -9.68
C GLU A 705 -12.59 13.21 -10.87
N VAL A 706 -11.50 13.97 -10.68
CA VAL A 706 -10.90 14.85 -11.70
C VAL A 706 -10.41 14.08 -12.94
N LEU A 707 -9.82 12.91 -12.77
CA LEU A 707 -9.35 12.07 -13.88
C LEU A 707 -10.49 11.33 -14.58
N ILE A 708 -11.64 11.11 -13.92
CA ILE A 708 -12.85 10.58 -14.57
C ILE A 708 -13.40 11.65 -15.50
N THR A 709 -13.54 12.87 -14.99
CA THR A 709 -14.05 14.00 -15.77
C THR A 709 -13.18 14.26 -16.99
N VAL A 710 -11.84 14.20 -16.88
CA VAL A 710 -10.93 14.36 -18.03
C VAL A 710 -10.97 13.18 -19.01
N GLY A 711 -11.10 11.94 -18.54
CA GLY A 711 -11.25 10.78 -19.44
C GLY A 711 -12.62 10.73 -20.15
N GLU A 712 -13.66 11.20 -19.47
CA GLU A 712 -15.00 11.39 -20.04
C GLU A 712 -15.04 12.57 -21.02
N GLU A 713 -14.20 13.60 -20.82
CA GLU A 713 -13.99 14.72 -21.74
C GLU A 713 -13.32 14.30 -23.06
N ASP A 714 -12.44 13.28 -23.04
CA ASP A 714 -11.66 12.81 -24.21
C ASP A 714 -12.15 11.48 -24.84
N GLY A 715 -13.18 10.82 -24.28
CA GLY A 715 -13.82 9.64 -24.88
C GLY A 715 -13.15 8.28 -24.58
N TYR A 716 -12.38 8.19 -23.50
CA TYR A 716 -11.86 6.92 -22.98
C TYR A 716 -11.67 7.01 -21.46
N VAL A 717 -12.02 5.94 -20.72
CA VAL A 717 -11.66 5.87 -19.29
C VAL A 717 -10.15 5.70 -19.21
N LEU A 718 -9.43 6.81 -19.03
CA LEU A 718 -8.03 6.79 -18.61
C LEU A 718 -7.99 6.17 -17.22
N TYR A 719 -7.79 4.86 -17.10
CA TYR A 719 -7.07 4.42 -15.93
C TYR A 719 -5.71 5.08 -16.00
N ASP A 720 -5.42 5.97 -15.05
CA ASP A 720 -4.05 6.40 -14.86
C ASP A 720 -3.28 5.23 -14.24
N VAL A 721 -2.98 4.25 -15.09
CA VAL A 721 -1.63 3.73 -15.12
C VAL A 721 -1.03 4.25 -16.43
N VAL A 722 -1.08 5.58 -16.66
CA VAL A 722 0.05 6.16 -17.38
C VAL A 722 1.18 5.92 -16.41
N ARG A 723 2.00 4.92 -16.70
CA ARG A 723 3.29 4.81 -16.05
C ARG A 723 3.89 6.20 -16.13
N THR A 724 3.98 6.91 -15.00
CA THR A 724 4.62 8.21 -14.99
C THR A 724 6.02 7.95 -15.51
N ALA A 725 6.30 8.45 -16.72
CA ALA A 725 7.57 8.21 -17.37
C ALA A 725 8.63 8.54 -16.33
N ARG A 726 9.52 7.58 -16.06
CA ARG A 726 10.53 7.84 -15.03
C ARG A 726 11.29 9.08 -15.47
N PRO A 727 11.80 9.92 -14.54
CA PRO A 727 12.55 11.12 -14.92
C PRO A 727 13.63 10.85 -15.99
N ILE A 728 14.22 9.67 -15.94
CA ILE A 728 15.22 9.17 -16.91
C ILE A 728 14.67 8.92 -18.32
N GLU A 729 13.40 8.52 -18.45
CA GLU A 729 12.74 8.26 -19.73
C GLU A 729 12.31 9.56 -20.41
N THR A 730 11.75 10.48 -19.62
CA THR A 730 11.48 11.85 -20.10
C THR A 730 12.77 12.56 -20.50
N ALA A 731 13.85 12.35 -19.74
CA ALA A 731 15.18 12.84 -20.08
C ALA A 731 15.68 12.24 -21.40
N LEU A 732 15.57 10.92 -21.59
CA LEU A 732 16.00 10.25 -22.83
C LEU A 732 15.24 10.76 -24.07
N GLN A 733 13.92 10.89 -23.99
CA GLN A 733 13.10 11.41 -25.08
C GLN A 733 13.52 12.84 -25.44
N THR A 734 13.64 13.70 -24.42
CA THR A 734 14.05 15.10 -24.61
C THR A 734 15.44 15.21 -25.23
N ILE A 735 16.41 14.41 -24.75
CA ILE A 735 17.78 14.38 -25.29
C ILE A 735 17.79 13.91 -26.74
N SER A 736 16.99 12.90 -27.08
CA SER A 736 16.92 12.34 -28.44
C SER A 736 16.35 13.33 -29.44
N GLU A 737 15.30 14.06 -29.07
CA GLU A 737 14.74 15.13 -29.91
C GLU A 737 15.73 16.29 -30.10
N LEU A 738 16.39 16.71 -29.02
CA LEU A 738 17.39 17.78 -29.08
C LEU A 738 18.62 17.37 -29.90
N ALA A 739 19.00 16.09 -29.88
CA ALA A 739 20.06 15.55 -30.74
C ALA A 739 19.75 15.79 -32.21
N LEU A 740 18.51 15.50 -32.63
CA LEU A 740 18.05 15.68 -34.01
C LEU A 740 18.05 17.17 -34.40
N GLN A 741 17.54 18.05 -33.52
CA GLN A 741 17.55 19.49 -33.75
C GLN A 741 18.98 20.05 -33.87
N LEU A 742 19.88 19.63 -32.97
CA LEU A 742 21.28 20.04 -32.98
C LEU A 742 22.02 19.51 -34.22
N ALA A 743 21.75 18.29 -34.66
CA ALA A 743 22.33 17.75 -35.89
C ALA A 743 21.92 18.57 -37.13
N GLY A 744 20.63 18.91 -37.24
CA GLY A 744 20.12 19.78 -38.30
C GLY A 744 20.72 21.18 -38.26
N ALA A 745 20.77 21.80 -37.08
CA ALA A 745 21.36 23.13 -36.90
C ALA A 745 22.87 23.15 -37.15
N LYS A 746 23.62 22.12 -36.73
CA LYS A 746 25.07 21.98 -36.98
C LYS A 746 25.35 21.92 -38.47
N ARG A 747 24.56 21.15 -39.23
CA ARG A 747 24.66 21.08 -40.69
C ARG A 747 24.40 22.44 -41.34
N GLU A 748 23.31 23.10 -40.95
CA GLU A 748 22.93 24.42 -41.48
C GLU A 748 24.00 25.48 -41.17
N LEU A 749 24.49 25.51 -39.93
CA LEU A 749 25.50 26.46 -39.49
C LEU A 749 26.84 26.23 -40.22
N THR A 750 27.23 24.96 -40.44
CA THR A 750 28.42 24.60 -41.24
C THR A 750 28.32 25.09 -42.68
N GLN A 751 27.13 24.97 -43.31
CA GLN A 751 26.90 25.42 -44.68
C GLN A 751 26.92 26.95 -44.79
N VAL A 752 26.25 27.64 -43.88
CA VAL A 752 26.12 29.10 -43.92
C VAL A 752 27.44 29.80 -43.56
N THR A 753 28.25 29.23 -42.67
CA THR A 753 29.53 29.82 -42.25
C THR A 753 30.62 29.70 -43.32
N ALA A 754 30.56 28.70 -44.20
CA ALA A 754 31.51 28.54 -45.30
C ALA A 754 31.47 29.74 -46.27
N ASP A 755 30.28 30.16 -46.69
CA ASP A 755 30.04 31.25 -47.66
C ASP A 755 28.88 32.16 -47.24
N LEU A 756 29.08 32.92 -46.15
CA LEU A 756 28.04 33.79 -45.57
C LEU A 756 27.70 34.97 -46.50
N LYS A 757 26.45 35.03 -46.98
CA LYS A 757 25.89 36.13 -47.76
C LYS A 757 24.84 36.93 -46.98
N PRO A 758 24.54 38.18 -47.37
CA PRO A 758 23.53 39.00 -46.69
C PRO A 758 22.15 38.32 -46.55
N GLN A 759 21.75 37.55 -47.56
CA GLN A 759 20.48 36.80 -47.58
C GLN A 759 20.44 35.62 -46.60
N ASP A 760 21.59 35.09 -46.20
CA ASP A 760 21.69 33.94 -45.29
C ASP A 760 21.64 34.34 -43.80
N MET A 761 21.57 35.63 -43.49
CA MET A 761 21.52 36.13 -42.10
C MET A 761 20.34 35.58 -41.29
N GLY A 762 19.19 35.35 -41.93
CA GLY A 762 18.04 34.69 -41.29
C GLY A 762 18.33 33.24 -40.90
N ARG A 763 19.02 32.50 -41.79
CA ARG A 763 19.40 31.10 -41.59
C ARG A 763 20.48 30.96 -40.52
N LEU A 764 21.49 31.85 -40.54
CA LEU A 764 22.52 31.95 -39.51
C LEU A 764 21.92 32.19 -38.12
N THR A 765 21.03 33.19 -38.01
CA THR A 765 20.37 33.54 -36.74
C THR A 765 19.50 32.38 -36.26
N GLY A 766 18.71 31.77 -37.16
CA GLY A 766 17.86 30.63 -36.83
C GLY A 766 18.63 29.42 -36.32
N ALA A 767 19.75 29.07 -36.95
CA ALA A 767 20.61 27.97 -36.49
C ALA A 767 21.19 28.26 -35.09
N LEU A 768 21.71 29.47 -34.84
CA LEU A 768 22.25 29.87 -33.53
C LEU A 768 21.16 29.90 -32.43
N GLU A 769 19.92 30.25 -32.77
CA GLU A 769 18.78 30.16 -31.84
C GLU A 769 18.49 28.70 -31.44
N VAL A 770 18.56 27.75 -32.37
CA VAL A 770 18.38 26.32 -32.06
C VAL A 770 19.47 25.85 -31.07
N PHE A 771 20.74 26.20 -31.30
CA PHE A 771 21.82 25.92 -30.34
C PHE A 771 21.56 26.53 -28.96
N SER A 772 21.12 27.80 -28.90
CA SER A 772 20.80 28.46 -27.62
C SER A 772 19.66 27.77 -26.87
N ARG A 773 18.56 27.44 -27.57
CA ARG A 773 17.39 26.80 -26.97
C ARG A 773 17.69 25.38 -26.52
N ALA A 774 18.42 24.62 -27.34
CA ALA A 774 18.84 23.27 -27.01
C ALA A 774 19.74 23.27 -25.76
N ARG A 775 20.75 24.14 -25.69
CA ARG A 775 21.61 24.28 -24.51
C ARG A 775 20.80 24.58 -23.25
N ASP A 776 19.92 25.58 -23.31
CA ASP A 776 19.10 25.97 -22.16
C ASP A 776 18.19 24.82 -21.71
N LYS A 777 17.63 24.04 -22.64
CA LYS A 777 16.78 22.88 -22.32
C LYS A 777 17.59 21.73 -21.72
N LEU A 778 18.76 21.41 -22.29
CA LEU A 778 19.66 20.39 -21.74
C LEU A 778 20.14 20.72 -20.31
N ALA A 779 20.30 22.01 -19.99
CA ALA A 779 20.66 22.47 -18.64
C ALA A 779 19.55 22.25 -17.59
N THR A 780 18.31 21.99 -18.01
CA THR A 780 17.19 21.68 -17.10
C THR A 780 16.98 20.18 -16.86
N ILE A 781 17.75 19.32 -17.54
CA ILE A 781 17.60 17.87 -17.43
C ILE A 781 18.48 17.37 -16.28
N GLU A 782 17.83 16.93 -15.21
CA GLU A 782 18.46 16.35 -14.02
C GLU A 782 18.10 14.88 -13.84
N VAL A 783 19.08 14.06 -13.47
CA VAL A 783 18.87 12.68 -13.02
C VAL A 783 19.54 12.53 -11.65
N ASP A 784 18.79 12.06 -10.65
CA ASP A 784 19.20 11.98 -9.24
C ASP A 784 19.77 13.30 -8.67
N GLY A 785 19.19 14.43 -9.09
CA GLY A 785 19.60 15.77 -8.63
C GLY A 785 20.90 16.30 -9.23
N ALA A 786 21.43 15.66 -10.29
CA ALA A 786 22.61 16.13 -11.03
C ALA A 786 22.26 16.44 -12.50
N VAL A 787 22.66 17.62 -12.98
CA VAL A 787 22.52 18.02 -14.38
C VAL A 787 23.50 17.24 -15.27
N LEU A 788 22.98 16.61 -16.32
CA LEU A 788 23.79 15.82 -17.26
C LEU A 788 24.74 16.72 -18.06
N ALA A 789 26.04 16.37 -18.08
CA ALA A 789 27.09 17.07 -18.83
C ALA A 789 27.18 18.59 -18.57
N SER A 790 26.98 19.00 -17.30
CA SER A 790 27.01 20.42 -16.87
C SER A 790 28.28 21.18 -17.27
N ALA A 791 29.44 20.52 -17.31
CA ALA A 791 30.70 21.12 -17.72
C ALA A 791 30.69 21.58 -19.18
N ALA A 792 30.16 20.77 -20.11
CA ALA A 792 30.02 21.14 -21.52
C ALA A 792 29.02 22.31 -21.72
N LEU A 793 27.91 22.29 -20.97
CA LEU A 793 26.86 23.31 -21.06
C LEU A 793 27.33 24.69 -20.57
N ASN A 794 28.09 24.73 -19.47
CA ASN A 794 28.60 25.99 -18.90
C ASN A 794 29.69 26.61 -19.78
N LYS A 795 30.53 25.77 -20.43
CA LYS A 795 31.63 26.23 -21.28
C LYS A 795 31.14 26.98 -22.54
N ILE A 796 29.99 26.58 -23.10
CA ILE A 796 29.52 27.07 -24.40
C ILE A 796 28.56 28.28 -24.31
N GLU A 797 27.98 28.53 -23.13
CA GLU A 797 26.91 29.51 -22.92
C GLU A 797 27.23 30.90 -23.49
N GLU A 798 28.34 31.48 -23.03
CA GLU A 798 28.72 32.84 -23.41
C GLU A 798 29.13 32.93 -24.88
N GLN A 799 29.63 31.84 -25.46
CA GLN A 799 30.00 31.78 -26.87
C GLN A 799 28.76 31.78 -27.77
N ILE A 800 27.73 31.00 -27.45
CA ILE A 800 26.44 31.00 -28.18
C ILE A 800 25.76 32.36 -28.05
N LYS A 801 25.68 32.92 -26.84
CA LYS A 801 25.09 34.25 -26.60
C LYS A 801 25.81 35.33 -27.40
N SER A 802 27.14 35.32 -27.40
CA SER A 802 27.95 36.28 -28.14
C SER A 802 27.73 36.17 -29.65
N ALA A 803 27.73 34.94 -30.20
CA ALA A 803 27.48 34.71 -31.62
C ALA A 803 26.07 35.14 -32.03
N LEU A 804 25.06 34.82 -31.22
CA LEU A 804 23.67 35.19 -31.46
C LEU A 804 23.49 36.72 -31.45
N LEU A 805 24.09 37.40 -30.47
CA LEU A 805 24.00 38.85 -30.33
C LEU A 805 24.72 39.59 -31.48
N LEU A 806 25.87 39.07 -31.93
CA LEU A 806 26.54 39.55 -33.14
C LEU A 806 25.64 39.39 -34.38
N SER A 807 25.00 38.22 -34.53
CA SER A 807 24.10 37.96 -35.67
C SER A 807 22.88 38.90 -35.69
N TYR A 808 22.27 39.17 -34.53
CA TYR A 808 21.15 40.11 -34.43
C TYR A 808 21.56 41.55 -34.71
N ARG A 809 22.71 42.00 -34.18
CA ARG A 809 23.23 43.35 -34.42
C ARG A 809 23.48 43.59 -35.90
N THR A 810 24.14 42.64 -36.58
CA THR A 810 24.38 42.75 -38.01
C THR A 810 23.06 42.70 -38.78
N ARG A 811 22.13 41.82 -38.42
CA ARG A 811 20.79 41.75 -39.05
C ARG A 811 20.00 43.06 -38.92
N ALA A 812 20.10 43.75 -37.78
CA ALA A 812 19.40 45.02 -37.56
C ALA A 812 19.97 46.19 -38.38
N LYS A 813 21.26 46.13 -38.73
CA LYS A 813 21.96 47.14 -39.54
C LYS A 813 21.72 47.01 -41.04
N LEU A 814 21.33 45.81 -41.50
CA LEU A 814 21.09 45.55 -42.91
C LEU A 814 19.77 46.18 -43.37
N PRO A 815 19.74 46.91 -44.50
CA PRO A 815 18.50 47.46 -45.03
C PRO A 815 17.51 46.33 -45.33
N SER A 816 16.28 46.45 -44.81
CA SER A 816 15.17 45.53 -45.10
C SER A 816 14.98 45.45 -46.62
N THR A 817 15.27 44.30 -47.21
CA THR A 817 15.11 44.03 -48.65
C THR A 817 13.65 43.83 -49.07
N ARG A 818 12.66 44.25 -48.26
CA ARG A 818 11.23 44.24 -48.62
C ARG A 818 10.70 45.66 -48.91
N PRO A 819 9.95 45.89 -50.00
CA PRO A 819 9.44 47.22 -50.37
C PRO A 819 8.39 47.76 -49.38
N LYS A 820 8.35 49.09 -49.18
CA LYS A 820 7.37 49.79 -48.33
C LYS A 820 6.05 49.98 -49.11
N VAL A 821 4.94 49.59 -48.48
CA VAL A 821 3.55 49.69 -48.96
C VAL A 821 3.08 51.16 -48.96
N SER A 822 2.27 51.57 -49.95
CA SER A 822 1.76 52.94 -50.16
C SER A 822 0.36 53.14 -49.53
N VAL A 823 -0.12 54.39 -49.50
CA VAL A 823 -1.43 54.75 -48.91
C VAL A 823 -2.61 54.28 -49.77
N ASP A 824 -2.41 54.12 -51.08
CA ASP A 824 -3.44 53.54 -51.96
C ASP A 824 -3.65 52.04 -51.66
N ASP A 825 -2.61 51.34 -51.22
CA ASP A 825 -2.70 49.94 -50.76
C ASP A 825 -3.48 49.79 -49.43
N LEU A 826 -3.75 50.89 -48.71
CA LEU A 826 -4.54 50.90 -47.47
C LEU A 826 -6.03 51.17 -47.72
N ALA A 827 -6.42 51.68 -48.90
CA ALA A 827 -7.82 51.92 -49.25
C ALA A 827 -8.51 50.67 -49.81
N GLU A 828 -7.75 49.65 -50.22
CA GLU A 828 -8.25 48.34 -50.68
C GLU A 828 -8.23 47.27 -49.59
N VAL A 829 -8.26 47.66 -48.31
CA VAL A 829 -8.43 46.70 -47.23
C VAL A 829 -9.89 46.27 -47.18
N ASP A 830 -10.20 45.20 -47.91
CA ASP A 830 -11.47 44.49 -47.83
C ASP A 830 -11.64 43.94 -46.41
N VAL A 831 -12.49 44.59 -45.62
CA VAL A 831 -12.79 44.21 -44.22
C VAL A 831 -13.21 42.72 -44.12
N PRO A 832 -14.00 42.15 -45.06
CA PRO A 832 -14.20 40.71 -45.18
C PRO A 832 -12.91 39.88 -45.27
N SER A 833 -11.92 40.30 -46.06
CA SER A 833 -10.61 39.63 -46.17
C SER A 833 -9.79 39.73 -44.88
N VAL A 834 -9.82 40.86 -44.17
CA VAL A 834 -9.17 41.00 -42.84
C VAL A 834 -9.89 40.17 -41.78
N LEU A 835 -11.22 40.05 -41.87
CA LEU A 835 -12.01 39.16 -41.01
C LEU A 835 -11.77 37.68 -41.33
N GLU A 836 -11.53 37.31 -42.59
CA GLU A 836 -11.07 35.96 -42.97
C GLU A 836 -9.65 35.67 -42.50
N GLU A 837 -8.76 36.66 -42.58
CA GLU A 837 -7.40 36.56 -42.06
C GLU A 837 -7.42 36.42 -40.52
N TYR A 838 -8.28 37.15 -39.82
CA TYR A 838 -8.52 36.96 -38.37
C TYR A 838 -9.20 35.62 -38.05
N LYS A 839 -10.16 35.13 -38.86
CA LYS A 839 -10.70 33.76 -38.75
C LYS A 839 -9.61 32.70 -38.89
N SER A 840 -8.59 32.95 -39.72
CA SER A 840 -7.44 32.05 -39.89
C SER A 840 -6.41 32.16 -38.76
N GLN A 841 -6.35 33.30 -38.07
CA GLN A 841 -5.46 33.57 -36.94
C GLN A 841 -6.11 33.26 -35.57
N MET A 842 -7.43 33.10 -35.51
CA MET A 842 -8.15 32.51 -34.38
C MET A 842 -7.77 31.03 -34.28
N GLY A 843 -6.68 30.76 -33.55
CA GLY A 843 -6.22 29.42 -33.25
C GLY A 843 -7.33 28.56 -32.62
N TYR A 844 -7.38 27.30 -33.06
CA TYR A 844 -8.10 26.13 -32.53
C TYR A 844 -9.62 26.19 -32.27
N ALA A 845 -10.28 27.35 -32.20
CA ALA A 845 -11.73 27.40 -31.99
C ALA A 845 -12.58 26.95 -33.22
N PRO A 846 -12.19 27.22 -34.49
CA PRO A 846 -12.98 26.78 -35.64
C PRO A 846 -12.75 25.31 -36.06
N LEU A 847 -11.68 24.66 -35.58
CA LEU A 847 -11.27 23.32 -36.05
C LEU A 847 -12.16 22.17 -35.56
N LEU A 848 -13.03 22.44 -34.59
CA LEU A 848 -13.94 21.45 -34.04
C LEU A 848 -15.40 21.60 -34.56
N GLY A 849 -15.75 22.74 -35.18
CA GLY A 849 -16.99 22.92 -35.92
C GLY A 849 -18.28 22.65 -35.12
N PHE A 850 -18.34 23.10 -33.87
CA PHE A 850 -19.44 22.80 -32.95
C PHE A 850 -20.51 23.91 -32.80
N GLY A 851 -20.50 24.91 -33.67
CA GLY A 851 -21.53 25.94 -33.73
C GLY A 851 -21.19 27.06 -34.71
N THR A 852 -22.19 27.83 -35.15
CA THR A 852 -21.97 29.10 -35.85
C THR A 852 -22.12 30.23 -34.86
N ILE A 853 -21.17 31.16 -34.84
CA ILE A 853 -21.34 32.45 -34.15
C ILE A 853 -22.21 33.32 -35.06
N GLU A 854 -23.42 33.64 -34.61
CA GLU A 854 -24.30 34.58 -35.31
C GLU A 854 -24.06 36.00 -34.76
N TRP A 855 -23.90 36.95 -35.67
CA TRP A 855 -23.50 38.32 -35.38
C TRP A 855 -24.76 39.20 -35.32
N HIS A 856 -25.05 39.80 -34.16
CA HIS A 856 -26.15 40.75 -34.03
C HIS A 856 -25.61 42.16 -33.72
N HIS A 857 -26.18 43.17 -34.37
CA HIS A 857 -25.74 44.57 -34.26
C HIS A 857 -26.57 45.29 -33.19
N GLU A 858 -25.97 45.77 -32.10
CA GLU A 858 -26.63 46.66 -31.12
C GLU A 858 -25.67 47.70 -30.48
N LYS A 859 -26.27 48.74 -29.85
CA LYS A 859 -25.68 50.06 -29.53
C LYS A 859 -24.59 50.09 -28.43
N CYS A 860 -23.60 50.96 -28.63
CA CYS A 860 -22.47 51.23 -27.72
C CYS A 860 -22.84 51.96 -26.41
N LEU A 861 -22.17 51.59 -25.31
CA LEU A 861 -22.14 52.30 -24.02
C LEU A 861 -20.94 53.28 -24.00
N GLY A 862 -21.22 54.57 -24.24
CA GLY A 862 -20.22 55.58 -24.60
C GLY A 862 -19.08 55.85 -23.60
N CYS A 863 -17.90 56.17 -24.15
CA CYS A 863 -16.73 56.67 -23.42
C CYS A 863 -16.60 58.21 -23.57
N LYS A 864 -16.19 58.88 -22.48
CA LYS A 864 -16.32 60.33 -22.22
C LYS A 864 -15.15 61.21 -22.70
N SER A 865 -14.31 60.80 -23.67
CA SER A 865 -13.04 61.52 -23.92
C SER A 865 -12.69 61.85 -25.38
N CYS A 866 -13.65 61.84 -26.31
CA CYS A 866 -13.39 62.17 -27.71
C CYS A 866 -14.50 63.07 -28.27
N GLU A 867 -14.22 64.35 -28.55
CA GLU A 867 -15.13 65.28 -29.26
C GLU A 867 -15.10 65.11 -30.80
N LEU A 868 -15.00 63.87 -31.28
CA LEU A 868 -15.10 63.54 -32.69
C LEU A 868 -16.17 62.46 -32.86
N SER A 869 -17.16 62.75 -33.71
CA SER A 869 -18.20 61.83 -34.17
C SER A 869 -17.57 60.61 -34.84
N CYS A 870 -17.45 59.51 -34.10
CA CYS A 870 -16.99 58.23 -34.62
C CYS A 870 -18.15 57.56 -35.39
N PRO A 871 -17.93 57.03 -36.61
CA PRO A 871 -18.89 56.13 -37.25
C PRO A 871 -19.15 54.94 -36.34
N GLU A 872 -20.43 54.66 -36.19
CA GLU A 872 -21.07 53.66 -35.32
C GLU A 872 -20.59 52.25 -35.69
N ASP A 873 -20.41 51.37 -34.69
CA ASP A 873 -20.79 49.94 -34.70
C ASP A 873 -20.00 49.13 -33.65
N ALA A 874 -20.71 48.48 -32.73
CA ALA A 874 -20.17 47.44 -31.85
C ALA A 874 -20.95 46.13 -32.09
N ILE A 875 -20.26 45.00 -31.96
CA ILE A 875 -20.77 43.67 -32.31
C ILE A 875 -21.04 42.88 -31.03
N GLU A 876 -22.23 42.27 -30.92
CA GLU A 876 -22.51 41.21 -29.94
C GLU A 876 -22.45 39.83 -30.61
N LEU A 877 -21.73 38.87 -29.99
CA LEU A 877 -21.60 37.50 -30.48
C LEU A 877 -22.55 36.57 -29.73
N LYS A 878 -23.39 35.81 -30.45
CA LYS A 878 -24.23 34.75 -29.86
C LYS A 878 -23.81 33.38 -30.39
N PRO A 879 -23.27 32.48 -29.56
CA PRO A 879 -22.94 31.13 -29.97
C PRO A 879 -24.20 30.26 -30.06
N VAL A 880 -24.41 29.63 -31.23
CA VAL A 880 -25.56 28.74 -31.49
C VAL A 880 -25.06 27.35 -31.91
N ILE A 881 -25.52 26.31 -31.22
CA ILE A 881 -25.23 24.91 -31.54
C ILE A 881 -26.34 24.34 -32.43
N ARG A 882 -25.99 24.00 -33.68
CA ARG A 882 -26.92 23.45 -34.68
C ARG A 882 -27.06 21.92 -34.57
N VAL A 883 -27.61 21.45 -33.44
CA VAL A 883 -27.69 20.01 -33.10
C VAL A 883 -28.42 19.17 -34.16
N GLN A 884 -29.37 19.77 -34.88
CA GLN A 884 -30.07 19.10 -35.98
C GLN A 884 -29.13 18.62 -37.10
N GLU A 885 -28.03 19.32 -37.35
CA GLU A 885 -27.10 19.00 -38.42
C GLU A 885 -26.30 17.72 -38.11
N PHE A 886 -26.08 17.40 -36.83
CA PHE A 886 -25.34 16.19 -36.40
C PHE A 886 -26.04 14.89 -36.83
N PHE A 887 -27.37 14.93 -36.92
CA PHE A 887 -28.21 13.80 -37.33
C PHE A 887 -28.54 13.78 -38.83
N ARG A 888 -27.92 14.67 -39.63
CA ARG A 888 -28.08 14.74 -41.09
C ARG A 888 -26.90 14.12 -41.86
N PHE A 889 -25.76 13.89 -41.21
CA PHE A 889 -24.62 13.23 -41.83
C PHE A 889 -24.89 11.74 -42.09
N SER A 890 -24.68 11.29 -43.33
CA SER A 890 -24.67 9.87 -43.66
C SER A 890 -23.40 9.20 -43.10
N LYS A 891 -23.37 7.86 -42.99
CA LYS A 891 -22.16 7.15 -42.53
C LYS A 891 -20.94 7.49 -43.40
N ASP A 892 -21.12 7.54 -44.72
CA ASP A 892 -20.07 7.87 -45.69
C ASP A 892 -19.57 9.32 -45.57
N ASP A 893 -20.38 10.23 -45.01
CA ASP A 893 -19.96 11.62 -44.75
C ASP A 893 -19.20 11.75 -43.43
N LEU A 894 -19.47 10.89 -42.44
CA LEU A 894 -18.74 10.86 -41.17
C LEU A 894 -17.31 10.34 -41.35
N GLU A 895 -17.10 9.35 -42.23
CA GLU A 895 -15.77 8.80 -42.55
C GLU A 895 -14.82 9.81 -43.21
N LYS A 896 -15.37 10.90 -43.76
CA LYS A 896 -14.59 11.98 -44.39
C LYS A 896 -14.22 13.09 -43.40
N LEU A 897 -14.72 13.04 -42.16
CA LEU A 897 -14.40 14.00 -41.11
C LEU A 897 -13.12 13.57 -40.36
N PRO A 898 -12.41 14.50 -39.71
CA PRO A 898 -11.34 14.16 -38.77
C PRO A 898 -11.83 13.18 -37.70
N VAL A 899 -11.00 12.19 -37.34
CA VAL A 899 -11.36 11.03 -36.48
C VAL A 899 -12.12 11.46 -35.21
N ASN A 900 -11.62 12.49 -34.52
CA ASN A 900 -12.23 12.98 -33.28
C ASN A 900 -13.63 13.58 -33.50
N LYS A 901 -13.87 14.18 -34.68
CA LYS A 901 -15.15 14.79 -35.05
C LYS A 901 -16.18 13.73 -35.48
N ALA A 902 -15.72 12.70 -36.20
CA ALA A 902 -16.54 11.54 -36.55
C ALA A 902 -16.97 10.77 -35.28
N ALA A 903 -16.00 10.46 -34.40
CA ALA A 903 -16.25 9.76 -33.14
C ALA A 903 -17.20 10.50 -32.21
N PHE A 904 -17.09 11.83 -32.15
CA PHE A 904 -18.02 12.66 -31.36
C PHE A 904 -19.45 12.66 -31.93
N TYR A 905 -19.63 12.81 -33.25
CA TYR A 905 -20.97 12.75 -33.87
C TYR A 905 -21.60 11.36 -33.74
N GLU A 906 -20.80 10.30 -33.80
CA GLU A 906 -21.28 8.93 -33.52
C GLU A 906 -21.66 8.74 -32.06
N SER A 907 -20.88 9.27 -31.12
CA SER A 907 -21.14 9.21 -29.67
C SER A 907 -22.43 9.96 -29.30
N VAL A 908 -22.61 11.18 -29.80
CA VAL A 908 -23.84 11.97 -29.58
C VAL A 908 -25.06 11.29 -30.22
N ARG A 909 -24.90 10.67 -31.39
CA ARG A 909 -25.98 9.88 -32.04
C ARG A 909 -26.33 8.62 -31.26
N ALA A 910 -25.34 7.94 -30.68
CA ALA A 910 -25.53 6.71 -29.92
C ALA A 910 -26.20 6.96 -28.55
N LEU A 911 -25.92 8.11 -27.94
CA LEU A 911 -26.46 8.49 -26.63
C LEU A 911 -27.84 9.17 -26.70
N ALA A 912 -28.24 9.69 -27.86
CA ALA A 912 -29.52 10.39 -28.02
C ALA A 912 -30.71 9.41 -28.13
N ILE A 913 -31.62 9.47 -27.15
CA ILE A 913 -32.84 8.62 -27.10
C ILE A 913 -33.89 9.05 -28.15
N ARG A 914 -33.86 10.32 -28.60
CA ARG A 914 -34.66 10.88 -29.72
C ARG A 914 -33.86 11.91 -30.51
N LYS A 915 -34.22 12.13 -31.78
CA LYS A 915 -33.64 13.18 -32.64
C LYS A 915 -34.16 14.55 -32.22
N PRO A 916 -33.30 15.53 -31.86
CA PRO A 916 -33.73 16.89 -31.49
C PRO A 916 -34.26 17.67 -32.70
N ASP A 917 -35.32 18.45 -32.49
CA ASP A 917 -35.99 19.24 -33.53
C ASP A 917 -35.67 20.74 -33.47
N ASP A 918 -34.87 21.22 -32.51
CA ASP A 918 -34.49 22.63 -32.34
C ASP A 918 -32.96 22.81 -32.17
N ASN A 919 -32.45 24.01 -32.49
CA ASN A 919 -31.06 24.40 -32.23
C ASN A 919 -30.91 24.92 -30.81
N ILE A 920 -29.75 24.69 -30.19
CA ILE A 920 -29.50 25.13 -28.80
C ILE A 920 -28.80 26.48 -28.84
N VAL A 921 -29.48 27.51 -28.33
CA VAL A 921 -28.92 28.85 -28.09
C VAL A 921 -28.37 28.89 -26.68
N LEU A 922 -27.10 29.27 -26.51
CA LEU A 922 -26.45 29.28 -25.20
C LEU A 922 -26.74 30.60 -24.47
N GLU A 923 -27.21 30.54 -23.23
CA GLU A 923 -27.39 31.71 -22.36
C GLU A 923 -26.08 32.11 -21.67
N LYS A 924 -25.95 33.39 -21.33
CA LYS A 924 -24.79 33.94 -20.60
C LYS A 924 -24.70 33.27 -19.21
N ASP A 925 -23.52 32.77 -18.86
CA ASP A 925 -23.19 32.15 -17.56
C ASP A 925 -23.81 30.78 -17.25
N ALA A 926 -24.22 30.01 -18.27
CA ALA A 926 -24.66 28.63 -18.06
C ALA A 926 -23.53 27.76 -17.45
N PRO A 927 -23.80 26.91 -16.44
CA PRO A 927 -22.78 26.10 -15.79
C PRO A 927 -22.09 25.20 -16.82
N GLY A 928 -20.75 25.24 -16.87
CA GLY A 928 -19.97 24.50 -17.86
C GLY A 928 -19.75 25.21 -19.20
N PHE A 929 -20.07 26.52 -19.32
CA PHE A 929 -19.71 27.36 -20.46
C PHE A 929 -19.08 28.68 -19.97
N GLY A 930 -17.92 29.06 -20.49
CA GLY A 930 -17.26 30.32 -20.13
C GLY A 930 -17.93 31.54 -20.78
N SER A 931 -17.77 32.71 -20.15
CA SER A 931 -18.19 33.99 -20.71
C SER A 931 -17.23 34.47 -21.79
N ILE A 932 -17.74 34.88 -22.96
CA ILE A 932 -16.97 35.60 -23.98
C ILE A 932 -17.17 37.09 -23.73
N GLU A 933 -16.17 37.78 -23.16
CA GLU A 933 -16.08 39.24 -23.19
C GLU A 933 -15.02 39.65 -24.21
N ILE A 934 -15.44 40.39 -25.24
CA ILE A 934 -14.56 40.93 -26.27
C ILE A 934 -14.67 42.46 -26.22
N ASP A 935 -13.63 43.12 -25.71
CA ASP A 935 -13.44 44.55 -25.89
C ASP A 935 -12.59 44.79 -27.14
N LEU A 936 -13.24 44.92 -28.30
CA LEU A 936 -12.59 45.30 -29.56
C LEU A 936 -12.43 46.82 -29.65
N TRP A 937 -11.28 47.34 -29.21
CA TRP A 937 -10.88 48.73 -29.50
C TRP A 937 -10.11 48.81 -30.83
N LEU A 938 -10.84 48.88 -31.96
CA LEU A 938 -10.28 49.25 -33.26
C LEU A 938 -10.25 50.78 -33.41
N CYS A 939 -9.16 51.43 -32.96
CA CYS A 939 -8.87 52.79 -33.41
C CYS A 939 -8.22 52.72 -34.80
N VAL A 940 -9.04 52.84 -35.84
CA VAL A 940 -8.60 52.75 -37.25
C VAL A 940 -7.82 53.99 -37.72
N ALA A 941 -7.68 55.04 -36.91
CA ALA A 941 -7.17 56.33 -37.38
C ALA A 941 -5.66 56.59 -37.25
N CYS A 942 -4.87 55.84 -36.47
CA CYS A 942 -3.41 56.09 -36.41
C CYS A 942 -2.58 54.86 -36.00
N ARG A 943 -2.05 54.12 -36.99
CA ARG A 943 -1.10 53.01 -36.78
C ARG A 943 0.24 53.41 -36.11
N THR A 944 0.41 54.65 -35.65
CA THR A 944 1.59 55.13 -34.92
C THR A 944 1.57 54.79 -33.43
N CYS A 945 0.42 54.39 -32.84
CA CYS A 945 0.29 54.14 -31.40
C CYS A 945 0.20 52.67 -30.95
N VAL A 946 0.40 51.68 -31.83
CA VAL A 946 0.37 50.25 -31.43
C VAL A 946 1.57 49.84 -30.53
N ARG A 947 2.58 50.71 -30.35
CA ARG A 947 3.75 50.40 -29.53
C ARG A 947 3.83 51.13 -28.18
N ARG A 948 2.83 51.92 -27.77
CA ARG A 948 2.91 52.73 -26.53
C ARG A 948 1.63 52.78 -25.68
N CYS A 949 0.58 52.02 -26.00
CA CYS A 949 -0.55 51.88 -25.09
C CYS A 949 -0.23 50.80 -24.05
N PRO A 950 -0.22 51.10 -22.73
CA PRO A 950 -0.27 50.05 -21.73
C PRO A 950 -1.68 49.47 -21.82
N GLY A 951 -1.82 48.37 -22.56
CA GLY A 951 -3.03 47.56 -22.46
C GLY A 951 -3.28 47.19 -20.99
N PRO A 952 -4.53 46.87 -20.61
CA PRO A 952 -4.79 46.32 -19.27
C PRO A 952 -3.87 45.12 -19.01
N ASP A 953 -3.58 44.86 -17.73
CA ASP A 953 -2.56 43.93 -17.21
C ASP A 953 -2.64 42.47 -17.72
N GLU A 954 -3.61 42.15 -18.58
CA GLU A 954 -3.75 40.89 -19.29
C GLU A 954 -4.04 41.17 -20.77
N GLY A 955 -2.96 41.22 -21.56
CA GLY A 955 -3.06 41.43 -23.00
C GLY A 955 -3.49 40.16 -23.73
N ALA A 956 -4.65 40.28 -24.38
CA ALA A 956 -5.14 39.57 -25.57
C ALA A 956 -5.73 38.15 -25.37
N LEU A 957 -7.07 38.12 -25.42
CA LEU A 957 -7.90 36.96 -25.77
C LEU A 957 -7.75 35.77 -24.81
N ASP A 958 -8.48 35.81 -23.69
CA ASP A 958 -8.70 34.61 -22.88
C ASP A 958 -10.02 33.95 -23.32
N LEU A 959 -9.88 32.87 -24.09
CA LEU A 959 -10.99 32.04 -24.57
C LEU A 959 -11.03 30.79 -23.67
N GLU A 960 -11.72 30.87 -22.53
CA GLU A 960 -11.97 29.69 -21.70
C GLU A 960 -13.30 29.03 -22.12
N LEU A 961 -13.29 28.32 -23.24
CA LEU A 961 -14.39 27.41 -23.59
C LEU A 961 -14.15 26.07 -22.89
N LYS A 962 -14.63 25.94 -21.65
CA LYS A 962 -14.82 24.62 -21.04
C LYS A 962 -16.09 24.02 -21.65
N TRP A 963 -16.01 22.77 -22.09
CA TRP A 963 -17.16 22.01 -22.58
C TRP A 963 -17.38 20.87 -21.60
N SER A 964 -18.61 20.68 -21.15
CA SER A 964 -19.03 19.46 -20.48
C SER A 964 -20.00 18.73 -21.39
N LEU A 965 -19.58 17.62 -21.99
CA LEU A 965 -20.45 16.72 -22.75
C LEU A 965 -21.69 16.30 -21.93
N PRO A 966 -21.57 16.01 -20.61
CA PRO A 966 -22.73 15.81 -19.74
C PRO A 966 -23.71 16.97 -19.75
N GLU A 967 -23.24 18.23 -19.76
CA GLU A 967 -24.13 19.40 -19.70
C GLU A 967 -24.77 19.72 -21.06
N VAL A 968 -24.08 19.41 -22.17
CA VAL A 968 -24.67 19.43 -23.53
C VAL A 968 -25.75 18.35 -23.66
N VAL A 969 -25.48 17.12 -23.20
CA VAL A 969 -26.46 16.03 -23.19
C VAL A 969 -27.64 16.35 -22.27
N LYS A 970 -27.38 16.97 -21.11
CA LYS A 970 -28.42 17.42 -20.17
C LYS A 970 -29.29 18.52 -20.77
N GLN A 971 -28.72 19.49 -21.50
CA GLN A 971 -29.48 20.52 -22.22
C GLN A 971 -30.33 19.92 -23.36
N ILE A 972 -29.77 18.97 -24.13
CA ILE A 972 -30.51 18.22 -25.16
C ILE A 972 -31.68 17.44 -24.53
N THR A 973 -31.46 16.81 -23.38
CA THR A 973 -32.49 16.01 -22.69
C THR A 973 -33.48 16.86 -21.89
N SER A 974 -33.10 18.04 -21.38
CA SER A 974 -33.98 18.92 -20.59
C SER A 974 -35.00 19.67 -21.43
N GLN A 975 -34.74 19.92 -22.72
CA GLN A 975 -35.73 20.48 -23.63
C GLN A 975 -36.75 19.45 -24.14
N SER A 976 -36.66 18.19 -23.66
CA SER A 976 -37.54 17.08 -24.05
C SER A 976 -38.71 16.84 -23.07
N SER A 977 -38.98 17.75 -22.14
CA SER A 977 -40.15 17.70 -21.23
C SER A 977 -41.31 18.55 -21.70
#